data_AF-A0AA39L8H7-F1
#
_entry.id   AF-A0AA39L8H7-F1
#
_cell.length_a   1.000
_cell.length_b   1.000
_cell.length_c   1.000
_cell.angle_alpha   90.00
_cell.angle_beta   90.00
_cell.angle_gamma   90.00
#
_symmetry.space_group_name_H-M   'P 1'
#
loop_
_entity.id
_entity.type
_entity.pdbx_description
1 polymer ?
#
loop_
_entity_poly.entity_id
_entity_poly.type
_entity_poly.pdbx_seq_one_letter_code
_entity_poly.pdbx_strand_id
1 'polypeptide(L)'
;MEASASGSTTGTSRGAACLACRRSKIKCNWDIGHQRCRRCIRLDAECVKSSYQPGRQKGIKNKRRGLDKALYQIDQAVRRAQSGTESTAEDQQVLAQLRQLVNDGSAISAPSAAGDHRDRDVDYDSNGQSEDEQPETSPVSFGLRQNVSSRPSDNLAVDDAENPLQLLARASYLQPSPESRHGRSPQTVRRASMSTRGECSPDDLYAFFAPARAHLDIGDDVDPISLGLVSEDEATTLFTFFHQKLAHTRWGLSPRLYTAEFTRSRSAFLSTSIMAASALFLPNGAALSRRLSLHASKLAHRVINGRYKSVEIVLAFLVNIPWMFPGKQSTDDESCTYMSMAAKIAMDLSLEKSVVFNHLGGQPGAREALHRADSLDPRAALDIDGFPDMDPWSEKGQLLLRNRERCWIALFVLERGMSLARGRPFSVPITRALRECDNWHKSTIAVDAQDGAMTSIAVLRRDLDGLFATVRALCDSSRDSAEGTLIAHSIQSAIEQFFDQWFAVWGNAIQDSEGRLPPYVEILVTHTRLSIYGGVINHPTAPLEVRRLFHTAGLSSALSVMRVAIQGESQLQSMPNNTAIMISFAACFALALSAHATGNSVLAPSVRNLIEEAATVLVRIGRVTKHRNGLSVLYGQYLQQIVKRTVKSAEPARSNGYGIGATAVELPRPQPSFLTTRNAMAERHQQQNGIQEAEQTLWPEMFPFSSMSDAQIQQVLNHPGNDLEASFGGFSGEDMTNFDWLYWPDIGL
;
A
#
# COMPACT_ATOMS: atom_id res chain seq x y z
N MET A 1 -47.11 -46.55 9.00
CA MET A 1 -48.38 -46.51 8.25
C MET A 1 -48.85 -45.07 8.24
N GLU A 2 -49.11 -44.33 7.16
CA GLU A 2 -49.01 -44.44 5.68
C GLU A 2 -49.17 -42.98 5.19
N ALA A 3 -48.17 -42.38 4.51
CA ALA A 3 -48.18 -41.94 3.10
C ALA A 3 -49.40 -41.12 2.63
N SER A 4 -49.25 -39.83 2.28
CA SER A 4 -49.28 -39.24 0.90
C SER A 4 -50.29 -38.06 0.89
N ALA A 5 -50.30 -36.98 0.09
CA ALA A 5 -49.61 -36.54 -1.12
C ALA A 5 -49.65 -34.99 -1.24
N SER A 6 -48.77 -34.45 -2.08
CA SER A 6 -48.65 -33.05 -2.55
C SER A 6 -49.88 -32.52 -3.31
N GLY A 7 -50.24 -31.24 -3.10
CA GLY A 7 -51.23 -30.51 -3.90
C GLY A 7 -50.77 -29.07 -4.21
N SER A 8 -50.35 -28.85 -5.45
CA SER A 8 -49.95 -27.56 -6.02
C SER A 8 -51.17 -26.67 -6.33
N THR A 9 -51.20 -25.45 -5.80
CA THR A 9 -52.16 -24.43 -6.25
C THR A 9 -51.66 -23.76 -7.53
N THR A 10 -52.35 -24.11 -8.61
CA THR A 10 -52.11 -23.70 -9.99
C THR A 10 -52.39 -22.21 -10.19
N GLY A 11 -51.31 -21.42 -10.31
CA GLY A 11 -51.39 -20.05 -10.82
C GLY A 11 -51.95 -20.05 -12.24
N THR A 12 -53.09 -19.37 -12.44
CA THR A 12 -53.73 -19.19 -13.74
C THR A 12 -52.75 -18.48 -14.68
N SER A 13 -52.28 -19.19 -15.72
CA SER A 13 -51.27 -18.69 -16.65
C SER A 13 -51.63 -17.30 -17.21
N ARG A 14 -50.75 -16.31 -17.02
CA ARG A 14 -50.85 -15.01 -17.70
C ARG A 14 -50.58 -15.21 -19.19
N GLY A 15 -51.63 -15.55 -19.95
CA GLY A 15 -51.55 -15.76 -21.40
C GLY A 15 -51.17 -14.48 -22.17
N ALA A 16 -50.51 -14.64 -23.33
CA ALA A 16 -50.16 -13.54 -24.21
C ALA A 16 -51.42 -12.79 -24.71
N ALA A 17 -51.33 -11.47 -24.84
CA ALA A 17 -52.39 -10.65 -25.44
C ALA A 17 -52.64 -11.04 -26.91
N CYS A 18 -53.89 -10.98 -27.37
CA CYS A 18 -54.22 -11.22 -28.78
C CYS A 18 -53.59 -10.16 -29.71
N LEU A 19 -53.45 -10.49 -30.99
CA LEU A 19 -52.81 -9.61 -31.96
C LEU A 19 -53.51 -8.25 -32.11
N ALA A 20 -54.84 -8.22 -32.04
CA ALA A 20 -55.62 -6.98 -32.13
C ALA A 20 -55.33 -6.02 -30.95
N CYS A 21 -55.34 -6.54 -29.72
CA CYS A 21 -55.02 -5.75 -28.53
C CYS A 21 -53.53 -5.36 -28.49
N ARG A 22 -52.64 -6.21 -29.02
CA ARG A 22 -51.19 -5.92 -29.10
C ARG A 22 -50.89 -4.80 -30.10
N ARG A 23 -51.49 -4.82 -31.29
CA ARG A 23 -51.37 -3.73 -32.30
C ARG A 23 -51.88 -2.41 -31.76
N SER A 24 -52.98 -2.46 -31.01
CA SER A 24 -53.61 -1.28 -30.42
C SER A 24 -52.96 -0.85 -29.08
N LYS A 25 -51.92 -1.55 -28.60
CA LYS A 25 -51.17 -1.27 -27.35
C LYS A 25 -52.04 -1.10 -26.09
N ILE A 26 -53.00 -2.00 -25.92
CA ILE A 26 -54.04 -1.93 -24.87
C ILE A 26 -54.12 -3.27 -24.13
N LYS A 27 -54.65 -3.24 -22.91
CA LYS A 27 -54.76 -4.43 -22.06
C LYS A 27 -55.76 -5.44 -22.66
N CYS A 28 -55.32 -6.69 -22.80
CA CYS A 28 -56.12 -7.80 -23.32
C CYS A 28 -56.61 -8.67 -22.15
N ASN A 29 -57.90 -8.62 -21.84
CA ASN A 29 -58.51 -9.39 -20.76
C ASN A 29 -59.38 -10.52 -21.33
N TRP A 30 -59.23 -11.71 -20.78
CA TRP A 30 -59.95 -12.92 -21.16
C TRP A 30 -60.79 -13.41 -19.98
N ASP A 31 -62.03 -13.77 -20.26
CA ASP A 31 -62.90 -14.43 -19.30
C ASP A 31 -62.78 -15.96 -19.48
N ILE A 32 -62.86 -16.73 -18.39
CA ILE A 32 -62.64 -18.19 -18.39
C ILE A 32 -63.72 -18.85 -19.26
N GLY A 33 -63.30 -19.68 -20.23
CA GLY A 33 -64.21 -20.41 -21.14
C GLY A 33 -64.52 -19.71 -22.47
N HIS A 34 -64.06 -18.47 -22.70
CA HIS A 34 -64.29 -17.77 -23.96
C HIS A 34 -63.11 -17.83 -24.94
N GLN A 35 -63.41 -18.08 -26.21
CA GLN A 35 -62.45 -18.18 -27.34
C GLN A 35 -61.95 -16.82 -27.87
N ARG A 36 -62.56 -15.70 -27.46
CA ARG A 36 -62.14 -14.33 -27.83
C ARG A 36 -62.00 -13.46 -26.57
N CYS A 37 -61.10 -12.48 -26.59
CA CYS A 37 -60.94 -11.55 -25.46
C CYS A 37 -62.12 -10.56 -25.38
N ARG A 38 -62.39 -10.03 -24.18
CA ARG A 38 -63.58 -9.20 -23.89
C ARG A 38 -63.69 -7.94 -24.77
N ARG A 39 -62.55 -7.39 -25.22
CA ARG A 39 -62.55 -6.23 -26.12
C ARG A 39 -62.87 -6.62 -27.55
N CYS A 40 -62.28 -7.70 -28.04
CA CYS A 40 -62.53 -8.16 -29.40
C CYS A 40 -63.97 -8.66 -29.58
N ILE A 41 -64.62 -9.17 -28.52
CA ILE A 41 -66.05 -9.47 -28.53
C ILE A 41 -66.87 -8.19 -28.72
N ARG A 42 -66.60 -7.15 -27.93
CA ARG A 42 -67.38 -5.89 -28.01
C ARG A 42 -67.21 -5.13 -29.32
N LEU A 43 -66.03 -5.18 -29.91
CA LEU A 43 -65.73 -4.48 -31.17
C LEU A 43 -65.97 -5.35 -32.41
N ASP A 44 -66.51 -6.55 -32.20
CA ASP A 44 -66.57 -7.65 -33.16
C ASP A 44 -65.34 -7.79 -34.06
N ALA A 45 -64.16 -7.67 -33.47
CA ALA A 45 -62.88 -7.73 -34.16
C ALA A 45 -62.25 -9.12 -34.04
N GLU A 46 -61.56 -9.57 -35.07
CA GLU A 46 -60.89 -10.88 -35.08
C GLU A 46 -59.85 -11.00 -33.95
N CYS A 47 -59.93 -12.09 -33.16
CA CYS A 47 -59.17 -12.24 -31.92
C CYS A 47 -58.22 -13.44 -31.95
N VAL A 48 -57.13 -13.33 -32.71
CA VAL A 48 -56.15 -14.41 -32.85
C VAL A 48 -55.05 -14.32 -31.77
N LYS A 49 -54.79 -15.43 -31.09
CA LYS A 49 -53.72 -15.58 -30.08
C LYS A 49 -52.46 -16.10 -30.77
N SER A 50 -51.33 -15.38 -30.68
CA SER A 50 -50.08 -15.88 -31.26
C SER A 50 -49.47 -16.96 -30.34
N SER A 51 -49.11 -18.11 -30.90
CA SER A 51 -48.52 -19.27 -30.19
C SER A 51 -47.08 -19.07 -29.73
N TYR A 52 -46.49 -17.89 -29.93
CA TYR A 52 -45.08 -17.61 -29.65
C TYR A 52 -44.94 -16.42 -28.68
N GLN A 53 -44.24 -16.64 -27.56
CA GLN A 53 -43.84 -15.59 -26.61
C GLN A 53 -42.37 -15.21 -26.83
N PRO A 54 -42.06 -14.18 -27.63
CA PRO A 54 -40.71 -13.62 -27.62
C PRO A 54 -40.54 -12.75 -26.37
N GLY A 55 -39.68 -13.21 -25.45
CA GLY A 55 -39.15 -12.39 -24.37
C GLY A 55 -38.41 -11.17 -24.92
N ARG A 56 -38.32 -10.10 -24.12
CA ARG A 56 -37.63 -8.86 -24.48
C ARG A 56 -36.12 -9.10 -24.54
N GLN A 57 -35.61 -9.55 -25.68
CA GLN A 57 -34.20 -9.37 -26.05
C GLN A 57 -34.02 -8.03 -26.77
N LYS A 58 -33.10 -7.21 -26.23
CA LYS A 58 -32.59 -6.02 -26.89
C LYS A 58 -31.89 -6.43 -28.20
N GLY A 59 -32.38 -5.89 -29.31
CA GLY A 59 -31.62 -5.61 -30.55
C GLY A 59 -30.81 -6.74 -31.18
N ILE A 60 -31.41 -7.47 -32.13
CA ILE A 60 -30.67 -8.21 -33.16
C ILE A 60 -30.99 -7.59 -34.52
N LYS A 61 -30.00 -6.96 -35.15
CA LYS A 61 -30.02 -6.61 -36.58
C LYS A 61 -29.05 -7.55 -37.30
N ASN A 62 -29.56 -8.25 -38.33
CA ASN A 62 -28.90 -9.09 -39.35
C ASN A 62 -27.38 -9.31 -39.23
N LYS A 63 -26.99 -10.52 -38.78
CA LYS A 63 -25.66 -10.84 -38.25
C LYS A 63 -24.63 -11.44 -39.23
N ARG A 64 -24.81 -11.46 -40.56
CA ARG A 64 -23.75 -12.01 -41.45
C ARG A 64 -23.57 -11.18 -42.71
N ARG A 65 -22.38 -10.59 -42.88
CA ARG A 65 -21.92 -9.88 -44.10
C ARG A 65 -20.49 -10.32 -44.40
N GLY A 66 -20.10 -10.28 -45.67
CA GLY A 66 -18.73 -10.61 -46.11
C GLY A 66 -18.36 -12.08 -45.85
N LEU A 67 -17.16 -12.31 -45.32
CA LEU A 67 -16.57 -13.63 -45.07
C LEU A 67 -17.46 -14.54 -44.23
N ASP A 68 -18.17 -14.02 -43.23
CA ASP A 68 -19.08 -14.81 -42.38
C ASP A 68 -20.29 -15.38 -43.14
N LYS A 69 -20.71 -14.71 -44.22
CA LYS A 69 -21.75 -15.23 -45.11
C LYS A 69 -21.16 -16.31 -46.04
N ALA A 70 -19.95 -16.11 -46.53
CA ALA A 70 -19.25 -17.08 -47.39
C ALA A 70 -18.92 -18.38 -46.64
N LEU A 71 -18.37 -18.29 -45.42
CA LEU A 71 -18.09 -19.44 -44.56
C LEU A 71 -19.36 -20.22 -44.21
N TYR A 72 -20.47 -19.51 -43.97
CA TYR A 72 -21.75 -20.16 -43.71
C TYR A 72 -22.33 -20.87 -44.94
N GLN A 73 -22.13 -20.31 -46.14
CA GLN A 73 -22.53 -20.94 -47.40
C GLN A 73 -21.69 -22.20 -47.67
N ILE A 74 -20.39 -22.14 -47.39
CA ILE A 74 -19.48 -23.29 -47.47
C ILE A 74 -19.89 -24.39 -46.48
N ASP A 75 -20.14 -24.05 -45.21
CA ASP A 75 -20.56 -25.02 -44.18
C ASP A 75 -21.91 -25.67 -44.53
N GLN A 76 -22.86 -24.90 -45.08
CA GLN A 76 -24.12 -25.49 -45.56
C GLN A 76 -23.94 -26.40 -46.77
N ALA A 77 -23.12 -26.02 -47.75
CA ALA A 77 -22.86 -26.82 -48.95
C ALA A 77 -22.18 -28.15 -48.61
N VAL A 78 -21.20 -28.15 -47.69
CA VAL A 78 -20.51 -29.37 -47.22
C VAL A 78 -21.47 -30.29 -46.47
N ARG A 79 -22.32 -29.74 -45.58
CA ARG A 79 -23.28 -30.54 -44.82
C ARG A 79 -24.32 -31.22 -45.72
N ARG A 80 -24.80 -30.54 -46.77
CA ARG A 80 -25.75 -31.12 -47.74
C ARG A 80 -25.12 -32.20 -48.61
N ALA A 81 -23.85 -32.02 -49.00
CA ALA A 81 -23.10 -33.03 -49.74
C ALA A 81 -22.83 -34.30 -48.92
N GLN A 82 -22.66 -34.17 -47.60
CA GLN A 82 -22.47 -35.31 -46.68
C GLN A 82 -23.77 -36.05 -46.34
N SER A 83 -24.92 -35.36 -46.39
CA SER A 83 -26.23 -35.95 -46.07
C SER A 83 -26.95 -36.61 -47.25
N GLY A 84 -26.30 -36.75 -48.41
CA GLY A 84 -26.84 -37.47 -49.58
C GLY A 84 -28.10 -36.85 -50.20
N THR A 85 -28.38 -35.57 -49.91
CA THR A 85 -29.55 -34.84 -50.39
C THR A 85 -29.24 -34.18 -51.74
N GLU A 86 -30.21 -33.99 -52.63
CA GLU A 86 -29.97 -33.41 -53.96
C GLU A 86 -29.24 -32.05 -53.87
N SER A 87 -28.03 -32.00 -54.42
CA SER A 87 -27.17 -30.81 -54.41
C SER A 87 -27.62 -29.81 -55.47
N THR A 88 -27.79 -28.54 -55.08
CA THR A 88 -28.11 -27.47 -56.04
C THR A 88 -26.90 -27.08 -56.89
N ALA A 89 -27.13 -26.44 -58.05
CA ALA A 89 -26.06 -26.00 -58.96
C ALA A 89 -25.10 -24.97 -58.31
N GLU A 90 -25.61 -24.14 -57.39
CA GLU A 90 -24.80 -23.20 -56.60
C GLU A 90 -23.91 -23.93 -55.58
N ASP A 91 -24.42 -24.98 -54.93
CA ASP A 91 -23.63 -25.81 -54.00
C ASP A 91 -22.48 -26.53 -54.72
N GLN A 92 -22.72 -27.00 -55.95
CA GLN A 92 -21.68 -27.62 -56.79
C GLN A 92 -20.59 -26.63 -57.21
N GLN A 93 -20.96 -25.38 -57.50
CA GLN A 93 -20.02 -24.32 -57.86
C GLN A 93 -19.13 -23.90 -56.67
N VAL A 94 -19.72 -23.79 -55.47
CA VAL A 94 -18.97 -23.48 -54.23
C VAL A 94 -18.01 -24.63 -53.88
N LEU A 95 -18.45 -25.89 -54.01
CA LEU A 95 -17.59 -27.05 -53.78
C LEU A 95 -16.47 -27.18 -54.83
N ALA A 96 -16.73 -26.79 -56.09
CA ALA A 96 -15.70 -26.76 -57.14
C ALA A 96 -14.62 -25.70 -56.87
N GLN A 97 -15.01 -24.49 -56.47
CA GLN A 97 -14.06 -23.44 -56.06
C GLN A 97 -13.22 -23.85 -54.84
N LEU A 98 -13.83 -24.55 -53.89
CA LEU A 98 -13.14 -25.03 -52.69
C LEU A 98 -12.13 -26.14 -53.03
N ARG A 99 -12.45 -27.05 -53.95
CA ARG A 99 -11.52 -28.06 -54.47
C ARG A 99 -10.35 -27.43 -55.24
N GLN A 100 -10.61 -26.36 -55.99
CA GLN A 100 -9.57 -25.65 -56.73
C GLN A 100 -8.58 -24.95 -55.77
N LEU A 101 -9.06 -24.32 -54.70
CA LEU A 101 -8.22 -23.69 -53.67
C LEU A 101 -7.40 -24.70 -52.86
N VAL A 102 -7.94 -25.91 -52.62
CA VAL A 102 -7.21 -26.99 -51.94
C VAL A 102 -6.13 -27.59 -52.85
N ASN A 103 -6.40 -27.70 -54.15
CA ASN A 103 -5.40 -28.17 -55.12
C ASN A 103 -4.26 -27.14 -55.33
N ASP A 104 -4.57 -25.85 -55.33
CA ASP A 104 -3.55 -24.78 -55.41
C ASP A 104 -2.69 -24.72 -54.13
N GLY A 105 -3.25 -25.07 -52.96
CA GLY A 105 -2.52 -25.19 -51.70
C GLY A 105 -1.68 -26.47 -51.57
N SER A 106 -1.92 -27.48 -52.40
CA SER A 106 -1.23 -28.78 -52.34
C SER A 106 0.07 -28.83 -53.20
N ALA A 107 0.44 -27.73 -53.85
CA ALA A 107 1.66 -27.61 -54.66
C ALA A 107 2.90 -27.15 -53.87
N ILE A 108 2.82 -26.98 -52.54
CA ILE A 108 3.97 -26.62 -51.70
C ILE A 108 4.12 -27.65 -50.56
N SER A 109 5.07 -28.58 -50.76
CA SER A 109 5.56 -29.67 -49.88
C SER A 109 4.85 -31.03 -50.11
N ALA A 110 5.50 -32.13 -50.55
CA ALA A 110 6.88 -32.57 -50.34
C ALA A 110 7.42 -33.47 -51.49
N PRO A 111 8.74 -33.61 -51.69
CA PRO A 111 9.32 -34.72 -52.46
C PRO A 111 9.42 -35.98 -51.59
N SER A 112 8.91 -37.09 -52.12
CA SER A 112 9.00 -38.44 -51.57
C SER A 112 10.42 -38.99 -51.58
N ALA A 113 10.73 -39.71 -50.51
CA ALA A 113 11.86 -40.62 -50.38
C ALA A 113 11.72 -41.84 -51.32
N ALA A 114 12.85 -42.28 -51.87
CA ALA A 114 13.02 -43.59 -52.49
C ALA A 114 14.37 -44.19 -52.09
N GLY A 115 14.31 -45.37 -51.46
CA GLY A 115 15.38 -46.37 -51.29
C GLY A 115 16.55 -45.99 -50.36
N ASP A 116 17.28 -46.89 -49.73
CA ASP A 116 17.17 -48.32 -49.43
C ASP A 116 18.29 -48.59 -48.40
N HIS A 117 18.19 -49.70 -47.67
CA HIS A 117 19.01 -50.11 -46.53
C HIS A 117 20.54 -50.18 -46.76
N ARG A 118 21.35 -49.82 -45.73
CA ARG A 118 22.19 -50.76 -44.92
C ARG A 118 23.26 -50.05 -44.06
N ASP A 119 23.24 -50.38 -42.76
CA ASP A 119 24.34 -50.67 -41.82
C ASP A 119 25.80 -50.27 -42.16
N ARG A 120 26.45 -49.45 -41.30
CA ARG A 120 27.47 -49.87 -40.30
C ARG A 120 28.31 -48.71 -39.75
N ASP A 121 28.49 -48.76 -38.42
CA ASP A 121 29.68 -48.52 -37.59
C ASP A 121 30.50 -47.20 -37.66
N VAL A 122 30.34 -46.43 -36.58
CA VAL A 122 31.34 -45.83 -35.67
C VAL A 122 32.83 -45.90 -36.08
N ASP A 123 33.51 -44.74 -36.20
CA ASP A 123 34.70 -44.44 -35.37
C ASP A 123 35.21 -42.99 -35.44
N TYR A 124 35.53 -42.49 -34.23
CA TYR A 124 36.64 -41.67 -33.75
C TYR A 124 37.61 -40.97 -34.76
N ASP A 125 37.88 -39.66 -34.62
CA ASP A 125 39.07 -39.11 -33.94
C ASP A 125 39.34 -37.60 -34.23
N SER A 126 39.83 -36.93 -33.18
CA SER A 126 40.79 -35.81 -33.05
C SER A 126 40.91 -34.62 -34.03
N ASN A 127 40.72 -33.43 -33.42
CA ASN A 127 41.73 -32.39 -33.15
C ASN A 127 42.40 -31.61 -34.32
N GLY A 128 42.36 -30.26 -34.25
CA GLY A 128 43.17 -29.37 -35.09
C GLY A 128 42.86 -27.89 -34.92
N GLN A 129 43.88 -27.10 -34.57
CA GLN A 129 43.90 -25.67 -34.25
C GLN A 129 44.13 -24.75 -35.48
N SER A 130 44.19 -23.44 -35.21
CA SER A 130 44.82 -22.29 -35.93
C SER A 130 43.94 -21.50 -36.92
N GLU A 131 43.67 -20.21 -36.65
CA GLU A 131 44.35 -18.96 -37.12
C GLU A 131 44.07 -18.71 -38.63
N ASP A 132 43.79 -17.54 -39.20
CA ASP A 132 43.84 -16.13 -38.84
C ASP A 132 43.08 -15.33 -39.96
N GLU A 133 43.13 -14.00 -39.93
CA GLU A 133 42.94 -13.03 -41.04
C GLU A 133 41.64 -12.18 -41.13
N GLN A 134 41.81 -10.90 -40.74
CA GLN A 134 41.12 -9.75 -41.33
C GLN A 134 41.84 -9.31 -42.63
N PRO A 135 41.19 -8.56 -43.54
CA PRO A 135 41.39 -7.10 -43.52
C PRO A 135 40.16 -6.24 -43.90
N GLU A 136 40.33 -4.94 -43.63
CA GLU A 136 39.37 -3.83 -43.66
C GLU A 136 38.73 -3.46 -45.01
N THR A 137 37.55 -2.82 -44.97
CA THR A 137 37.23 -1.56 -45.70
C THR A 137 35.96 -0.90 -45.14
N SER A 138 36.05 0.37 -44.73
CA SER A 138 34.91 1.30 -44.55
C SER A 138 34.64 2.01 -45.89
N PRO A 139 33.41 2.45 -46.29
CA PRO A 139 32.74 3.56 -45.59
C PRO A 139 31.17 3.65 -45.67
N VAL A 140 30.59 4.39 -44.72
CA VAL A 140 29.26 5.07 -44.65
C VAL A 140 28.03 4.44 -45.34
N SER A 141 26.98 4.12 -44.57
CA SER A 141 25.58 4.27 -45.02
C SER A 141 24.57 4.36 -43.85
N PHE A 142 23.77 5.41 -43.92
CA PHE A 142 22.49 5.64 -43.22
C PHE A 142 21.50 4.49 -43.50
N GLY A 143 20.73 4.08 -42.48
CA GLY A 143 19.54 3.26 -42.67
C GLY A 143 19.13 2.45 -41.45
N LEU A 144 18.21 3.00 -40.64
CA LEU A 144 17.45 2.25 -39.63
C LEU A 144 16.80 1.02 -40.28
N ARG A 145 17.11 -0.17 -39.77
CA ARG A 145 16.23 -1.34 -39.88
C ARG A 145 15.98 -1.90 -38.49
N GLN A 146 14.78 -1.61 -37.98
CA GLN A 146 14.17 -2.33 -36.88
C GLN A 146 14.04 -3.80 -37.27
N ASN A 147 14.78 -4.68 -36.60
CA ASN A 147 14.51 -6.11 -36.65
C ASN A 147 13.25 -6.39 -35.83
N VAL A 148 12.11 -6.46 -36.50
CA VAL A 148 10.90 -7.09 -35.98
C VAL A 148 11.15 -8.59 -35.97
N SER A 149 11.44 -9.14 -34.79
CA SER A 149 11.47 -10.58 -34.58
C SER A 149 10.12 -11.17 -34.99
N SER A 150 10.16 -12.02 -36.01
CA SER A 150 9.05 -12.86 -36.48
C SER A 150 8.44 -13.65 -35.32
N ARG A 151 7.20 -13.32 -34.93
CA ARG A 151 6.37 -14.15 -34.04
C ARG A 151 5.70 -15.26 -34.85
N PRO A 152 5.64 -16.52 -34.35
CA PRO A 152 4.94 -17.59 -35.05
C PRO A 152 3.44 -17.33 -35.01
N SER A 153 2.85 -17.40 -36.19
CA SER A 153 1.43 -17.29 -36.47
C SER A 153 0.71 -18.57 -36.06
N ASP A 154 0.10 -18.56 -34.86
CA ASP A 154 -1.16 -19.25 -34.54
C ASP A 154 -1.45 -19.08 -33.03
N ASN A 155 -2.17 -18.03 -32.65
CA ASN A 155 -2.84 -17.95 -31.35
C ASN A 155 -4.09 -17.07 -31.49
N LEU A 156 -5.27 -17.69 -31.37
CA LEU A 156 -6.59 -17.04 -31.36
C LEU A 156 -6.89 -16.32 -30.03
N ALA A 157 -5.88 -16.02 -29.21
CA ALA A 157 -6.03 -15.28 -27.98
C ALA A 157 -5.96 -13.77 -28.25
N VAL A 158 -6.80 -12.99 -27.58
CA VAL A 158 -6.59 -11.54 -27.43
C VAL A 158 -5.36 -11.37 -26.53
N ASP A 159 -4.18 -11.51 -27.13
CA ASP A 159 -2.92 -11.69 -26.41
C ASP A 159 -2.58 -10.46 -25.56
N ASP A 160 -2.34 -10.71 -24.27
CA ASP A 160 -1.72 -9.83 -23.26
C ASP A 160 -2.44 -8.50 -22.89
N ALA A 161 -3.64 -8.20 -23.39
CA ALA A 161 -4.36 -6.98 -22.99
C ALA A 161 -5.08 -7.18 -21.65
N GLU A 162 -4.60 -6.53 -20.59
CA GLU A 162 -5.15 -6.67 -19.23
C GLU A 162 -6.39 -5.82 -18.99
N ASN A 163 -6.59 -4.78 -19.81
CA ASN A 163 -7.77 -3.94 -19.73
C ASN A 163 -8.22 -3.45 -21.13
N PRO A 164 -9.48 -2.97 -21.26
CA PRO A 164 -10.01 -2.54 -22.55
C PRO A 164 -9.22 -1.42 -23.24
N LEU A 165 -8.62 -0.49 -22.47
CA LEU A 165 -7.83 0.60 -23.04
C LEU A 165 -6.49 0.10 -23.59
N GLN A 166 -5.84 -0.84 -22.90
CA GLN A 166 -4.62 -1.48 -23.40
C GLN A 166 -4.88 -2.31 -24.67
N LEU A 167 -6.06 -2.91 -24.79
CA LEU A 167 -6.45 -3.60 -26.02
C LEU A 167 -6.60 -2.61 -27.19
N LEU A 168 -7.24 -1.46 -26.96
CA LEU A 168 -7.37 -0.41 -27.96
C LEU A 168 -6.01 0.19 -28.34
N ALA A 169 -5.12 0.36 -27.35
CA ALA A 169 -3.74 0.76 -27.56
C ALA A 169 -3.02 -0.15 -28.55
N ARG A 170 -3.15 -1.46 -28.31
CA ARG A 170 -2.54 -2.47 -29.17
C ARG A 170 -3.13 -2.51 -30.57
N ALA A 171 -4.44 -2.35 -30.71
CA ALA A 171 -5.09 -2.30 -32.00
C ALA A 171 -4.59 -1.15 -32.88
N SER A 172 -4.09 -0.06 -32.28
CA SER A 172 -3.50 1.06 -33.02
C SER A 172 -2.21 0.69 -33.77
N TYR A 173 -1.40 -0.25 -33.24
CA TYR A 173 -0.16 -0.71 -33.87
C TYR A 173 -0.37 -1.67 -35.05
N LEU A 174 -1.58 -2.22 -35.23
CA LEU A 174 -1.88 -3.19 -36.29
C LEU A 174 -2.20 -2.55 -37.65
N GLN A 175 -2.04 -1.23 -37.80
CA GLN A 175 -2.31 -0.57 -39.07
C GLN A 175 -1.15 -0.77 -40.07
N PRO A 176 -1.45 -1.12 -41.33
CA PRO A 176 -0.41 -1.34 -42.34
C PRO A 176 0.36 -0.06 -42.67
N SER A 177 1.68 -0.19 -42.78
CA SER A 177 2.61 0.86 -43.21
C SER A 177 2.12 1.57 -44.49
N PRO A 178 2.30 2.91 -44.62
CA PRO A 178 1.83 3.69 -45.78
C PRO A 178 2.46 3.31 -47.13
N GLU A 179 3.46 2.41 -47.15
CA GLU A 179 4.14 1.97 -48.38
C GLU A 179 3.31 1.07 -49.31
N SER A 180 2.10 0.62 -48.93
CA SER A 180 1.25 -0.20 -49.81
C SER A 180 0.31 0.57 -50.74
N ARG A 181 0.35 1.91 -50.75
CA ARG A 181 -0.46 2.73 -51.68
C ARG A 181 0.16 2.77 -53.09
N HIS A 182 0.39 1.63 -53.72
CA HIS A 182 0.64 1.52 -55.15
C HIS A 182 -0.41 0.61 -55.77
N GLY A 183 -1.58 1.20 -56.03
CA GLY A 183 -2.67 0.56 -56.74
C GLY A 183 -3.57 1.63 -57.34
N ARG A 184 -3.41 1.88 -58.64
CA ARG A 184 -4.22 2.83 -59.43
C ARG A 184 -5.71 2.54 -59.25
N SER A 185 -6.47 3.51 -58.77
CA SER A 185 -7.91 3.61 -59.04
C SER A 185 -8.28 5.09 -59.22
N PRO A 186 -8.68 5.52 -60.44
CA PRO A 186 -9.07 6.89 -60.69
C PRO A 186 -10.57 7.03 -60.45
N GLN A 187 -10.99 7.40 -59.25
CA GLN A 187 -12.31 8.02 -59.01
C GLN A 187 -12.44 8.47 -57.56
N THR A 188 -12.23 9.76 -57.32
CA THR A 188 -13.10 10.63 -56.48
C THR A 188 -12.52 12.03 -56.38
N VAL A 189 -12.65 12.78 -57.47
CA VAL A 189 -12.75 14.24 -57.36
C VAL A 189 -14.13 14.53 -56.79
N ARG A 190 -14.19 15.05 -55.55
CA ARG A 190 -15.22 15.92 -54.94
C ARG A 190 -15.44 15.58 -53.45
N ARG A 191 -14.66 16.24 -52.59
CA ARG A 191 -15.17 16.93 -51.38
C ARG A 191 -14.06 17.77 -50.74
N ALA A 192 -13.69 18.84 -51.43
CA ALA A 192 -13.16 20.03 -50.76
C ALA A 192 -14.35 20.98 -50.55
N SER A 193 -14.87 21.01 -49.33
CA SER A 193 -15.63 22.11 -48.72
C SER A 193 -16.40 21.59 -47.50
N MET A 194 -15.80 21.75 -46.33
CA MET A 194 -16.42 22.22 -45.09
C MET A 194 -15.39 22.07 -43.96
N SER A 195 -14.43 23.00 -43.90
CA SER A 195 -13.67 23.23 -42.68
C SER A 195 -14.56 23.97 -41.69
N THR A 196 -14.90 23.33 -40.56
CA THR A 196 -15.10 24.03 -39.29
C THR A 196 -15.10 23.01 -38.14
N ARG A 197 -14.09 23.17 -37.26
CA ARG A 197 -13.76 22.43 -36.02
C ARG A 197 -12.80 21.23 -36.14
N GLY A 198 -11.52 21.53 -35.97
CA GLY A 198 -10.47 20.67 -35.37
C GLY A 198 -10.42 19.22 -35.83
N GLU A 199 -9.80 18.97 -36.99
CA GLU A 199 -9.41 17.61 -37.36
C GLU A 199 -8.24 17.18 -36.46
N CYS A 200 -8.45 16.14 -35.65
CA CYS A 200 -7.42 15.48 -34.86
C CYS A 200 -6.37 14.91 -35.82
N SER A 201 -5.09 15.23 -35.63
CA SER A 201 -4.05 14.66 -36.50
C SER A 201 -3.98 13.13 -36.30
N PRO A 202 -3.56 12.35 -37.32
CA PRO A 202 -3.33 10.92 -37.14
C PRO A 202 -2.40 10.63 -35.96
N ASP A 203 -1.37 11.46 -35.77
CA ASP A 203 -0.40 11.33 -34.68
C ASP A 203 -1.05 11.56 -33.31
N ASP A 204 -1.93 12.56 -33.17
CA ASP A 204 -2.68 12.80 -31.93
C ASP A 204 -3.60 11.61 -31.60
N LEU A 205 -4.17 10.98 -32.62
CA LEU A 205 -5.01 9.80 -32.46
C LEU A 205 -4.20 8.59 -32.01
N TYR A 206 -3.02 8.34 -32.58
CA TYR A 206 -2.12 7.27 -32.11
C TYR A 206 -1.60 7.55 -30.70
N ALA A 207 -1.24 8.80 -30.39
CA ALA A 207 -0.79 9.20 -29.05
C ALA A 207 -1.87 8.99 -27.99
N PHE A 208 -3.15 9.24 -28.30
CA PHE A 208 -4.26 9.00 -27.40
C PHE A 208 -4.40 7.53 -26.99
N PHE A 209 -4.16 6.63 -27.94
CA PHE A 209 -4.20 5.19 -27.68
C PHE A 209 -2.86 4.62 -27.23
N ALA A 210 -1.77 5.38 -27.19
CA ALA A 210 -0.48 4.84 -26.75
C ALA A 210 -0.51 4.35 -25.29
N PRO A 211 0.29 3.32 -24.92
CA PRO A 211 0.47 2.93 -23.52
C PRO A 211 0.88 4.11 -22.65
N ALA A 212 0.54 4.05 -21.36
CA ALA A 212 0.99 5.05 -20.40
C ALA A 212 2.52 5.09 -20.36
N ARG A 213 3.07 6.31 -20.47
CA ARG A 213 4.50 6.59 -20.39
C ARG A 213 4.75 7.74 -19.44
N ALA A 214 5.99 7.83 -18.97
CA ALA A 214 6.46 8.94 -18.17
C ALA A 214 6.29 10.27 -18.95
N HIS A 215 5.76 11.26 -18.25
CA HIS A 215 5.63 12.64 -18.68
C HIS A 215 6.34 13.49 -17.63
N LEU A 216 7.56 13.92 -17.96
CA LEU A 216 8.49 14.53 -17.01
C LEU A 216 8.16 16.00 -16.76
N ASP A 217 8.33 16.46 -15.52
CA ASP A 217 8.16 17.85 -15.11
C ASP A 217 9.49 18.62 -15.17
N ILE A 218 10.05 18.73 -16.38
CA ILE A 218 11.34 19.39 -16.65
C ILE A 218 11.16 20.65 -17.52
N GLY A 219 12.09 21.60 -17.40
CA GLY A 219 12.12 22.85 -18.15
C GLY A 219 12.83 23.97 -17.39
N ASP A 220 13.43 24.93 -18.10
CA ASP A 220 14.15 26.05 -17.47
C ASP A 220 13.22 26.96 -16.64
N ASP A 221 11.91 26.96 -16.95
CA ASP A 221 10.89 27.70 -16.21
C ASP A 221 10.48 27.03 -14.88
N VAL A 222 10.92 25.80 -14.64
CA VAL A 222 10.63 25.03 -13.42
C VAL A 222 11.88 24.56 -12.68
N ASP A 223 13.03 24.51 -13.33
CA ASP A 223 14.26 24.04 -12.73
C ASP A 223 14.77 25.02 -11.65
N PRO A 224 14.95 24.58 -10.39
CA PRO A 224 15.37 25.48 -9.31
C PRO A 224 16.75 26.12 -9.54
N ILE A 225 17.64 25.49 -10.31
CA ILE A 225 18.96 26.05 -10.64
C ILE A 225 18.84 27.11 -11.73
N SER A 226 18.18 26.81 -12.86
CA SER A 226 17.93 27.79 -13.94
C SER A 226 17.17 29.02 -13.45
N LEU A 227 16.25 28.85 -12.50
CA LEU A 227 15.51 29.95 -11.85
C LEU A 227 16.34 30.76 -10.83
N GLY A 228 17.59 30.36 -10.56
CA GLY A 228 18.46 31.03 -9.57
C GLY A 228 17.98 30.87 -8.12
N LEU A 229 17.16 29.86 -7.83
CA LEU A 229 16.70 29.59 -6.47
C LEU A 229 17.82 28.98 -5.62
N VAL A 230 18.70 28.19 -6.24
CA VAL A 230 19.82 27.47 -5.62
C VAL A 230 20.98 27.35 -6.62
N SER A 231 22.23 27.38 -6.15
CA SER A 231 23.39 27.10 -7.00
C SER A 231 23.62 25.60 -7.19
N GLU A 232 24.45 25.21 -8.15
CA GLU A 232 24.83 23.82 -8.37
C GLU A 232 25.61 23.20 -7.20
N ASP A 233 26.50 23.99 -6.58
CA ASP A 233 27.25 23.60 -5.39
C ASP A 233 26.33 23.41 -4.16
N GLU A 234 25.38 24.32 -3.97
CA GLU A 234 24.36 24.21 -2.93
C GLU A 234 23.49 22.97 -3.15
N ALA A 235 23.07 22.71 -4.41
CA ALA A 235 22.29 21.53 -4.76
C ALA A 235 23.03 20.25 -4.41
N THR A 236 24.31 20.14 -4.80
CA THR A 236 25.15 18.98 -4.48
C THR A 236 25.26 18.76 -2.97
N THR A 237 25.52 19.84 -2.22
CA THR A 237 25.63 19.79 -0.75
C THR A 237 24.33 19.32 -0.09
N LEU A 238 23.17 19.81 -0.57
CA LEU A 238 21.86 19.42 -0.07
C LEU A 238 21.54 17.95 -0.36
N PHE A 239 21.85 17.45 -1.55
CA PHE A 239 21.69 16.03 -1.89
C PHE A 239 22.56 15.13 -1.02
N THR A 240 23.83 15.51 -0.79
CA THR A 240 24.71 14.78 0.12
C THR A 240 24.14 14.77 1.54
N PHE A 241 23.66 15.91 2.04
CA PHE A 241 23.03 16.00 3.35
C PHE A 241 21.78 15.10 3.44
N PHE A 242 20.91 15.09 2.42
CA PHE A 242 19.72 14.24 2.38
C PHE A 242 20.08 12.77 2.59
N HIS A 243 21.01 12.25 1.78
CA HIS A 243 21.39 10.83 1.81
C HIS A 243 22.08 10.44 3.12
N GLN A 244 22.86 11.35 3.72
CA GLN A 244 23.57 11.08 4.97
C GLN A 244 22.70 11.22 6.23
N LYS A 245 21.69 12.11 6.21
CA LYS A 245 20.99 12.53 7.43
C LYS A 245 19.48 12.34 7.40
N LEU A 246 18.86 12.12 6.25
CA LEU A 246 17.40 12.05 6.11
C LEU A 246 16.89 10.72 5.52
N ALA A 247 17.67 10.09 4.64
CA ALA A 247 17.27 8.88 3.92
C ALA A 247 16.93 7.69 4.83
N HIS A 248 17.49 7.62 6.05
CA HIS A 248 17.18 6.57 7.03
C HIS A 248 15.73 6.63 7.56
N THR A 249 15.09 7.80 7.45
CA THR A 249 13.68 8.02 7.80
C THR A 249 12.78 8.18 6.58
N ARG A 250 13.37 8.31 5.38
CA ARG A 250 12.66 8.52 4.12
C ARG A 250 13.21 7.59 3.03
N TRP A 251 12.70 6.37 3.04
CA TRP A 251 13.07 5.32 2.08
C TRP A 251 12.56 5.60 0.67
N GLY A 252 13.20 4.96 -0.31
CA GLY A 252 12.87 5.06 -1.74
C GLY A 252 13.96 5.65 -2.62
N LEU A 253 14.95 6.34 -2.04
CA LEU A 253 15.93 7.15 -2.76
C LEU A 253 17.35 6.60 -2.56
N SER A 254 17.82 5.75 -3.47
CA SER A 254 19.21 5.28 -3.42
C SER A 254 20.20 6.33 -3.95
N PRO A 255 21.30 6.64 -3.25
CA PRO A 255 22.31 7.59 -3.70
C PRO A 255 23.08 7.11 -4.92
N ARG A 256 23.04 5.80 -5.24
CA ARG A 256 23.63 5.24 -6.47
C ARG A 256 22.95 5.72 -7.75
N LEU A 257 21.67 6.11 -7.65
CA LEU A 257 20.90 6.61 -8.79
C LEU A 257 20.55 8.09 -8.61
N TYR A 258 19.99 8.45 -7.45
CA TYR A 258 19.44 9.80 -7.21
C TYR A 258 20.53 10.78 -6.76
N THR A 259 21.41 11.11 -7.70
CA THR A 259 22.34 12.25 -7.63
C THR A 259 21.62 13.55 -7.98
N ALA A 260 22.22 14.70 -7.67
CA ALA A 260 21.66 16.00 -8.03
C ALA A 260 21.44 16.12 -9.56
N GLU A 261 22.44 15.69 -10.35
CA GLU A 261 22.39 15.68 -11.81
C GLU A 261 21.28 14.78 -12.36
N PHE A 262 21.27 13.50 -11.97
CA PHE A 262 20.26 12.56 -12.45
C PHE A 262 18.86 13.02 -12.07
N THR A 263 18.66 13.39 -10.81
CA THR A 263 17.34 13.81 -10.32
C THR A 263 16.85 15.06 -11.04
N ARG A 264 17.71 16.06 -11.23
CA ARG A 264 17.38 17.30 -11.98
C ARG A 264 16.99 17.01 -13.43
N SER A 265 17.68 16.07 -14.09
CA SER A 265 17.37 15.67 -15.47
C SER A 265 16.02 14.95 -15.62
N ARG A 266 15.45 14.47 -14.51
CA ARG A 266 14.26 13.62 -14.49
C ARG A 266 13.02 14.31 -13.91
N SER A 267 13.19 15.15 -12.89
CA SER A 267 12.08 15.85 -12.24
C SER A 267 12.55 17.09 -11.48
N ALA A 268 12.02 18.26 -11.87
CA ALA A 268 12.21 19.48 -11.10
C ALA A 268 11.55 19.38 -9.72
N PHE A 269 10.40 18.70 -9.62
CA PHE A 269 9.69 18.51 -8.36
C PHE A 269 10.48 17.65 -7.38
N LEU A 270 11.02 16.50 -7.79
CA LEU A 270 11.83 15.67 -6.89
C LEU A 270 13.10 16.39 -6.47
N SER A 271 13.81 17.01 -7.42
CA SER A 271 15.05 17.75 -7.15
C SER A 271 14.81 18.85 -6.12
N THR A 272 13.78 19.67 -6.33
CA THR A 272 13.38 20.72 -5.39
C THR A 272 12.96 20.14 -4.03
N SER A 273 12.25 19.03 -4.01
CA SER A 273 11.75 18.40 -2.77
C SER A 273 12.88 17.86 -1.88
N ILE A 274 13.88 17.20 -2.47
CA ILE A 274 15.07 16.71 -1.75
C ILE A 274 15.84 17.88 -1.14
N MET A 275 16.06 18.94 -1.92
CA MET A 275 16.77 20.13 -1.46
C MET A 275 15.97 20.91 -0.40
N ALA A 276 14.65 21.04 -0.56
CA ALA A 276 13.77 21.69 0.41
C ALA A 276 13.77 20.96 1.75
N ALA A 277 13.66 19.62 1.72
CA ALA A 277 13.74 18.77 2.90
C ALA A 277 15.09 18.95 3.61
N SER A 278 16.20 18.93 2.87
CA SER A 278 17.55 19.12 3.43
C SER A 278 17.74 20.50 4.05
N ALA A 279 17.31 21.55 3.35
CA ALA A 279 17.40 22.93 3.82
C ALA A 279 16.60 23.15 5.12
N LEU A 280 15.55 22.37 5.38
CA LEU A 280 14.77 22.42 6.62
C LEU A 280 15.64 22.09 7.86
N PHE A 281 16.64 21.24 7.71
CA PHE A 281 17.51 20.76 8.79
C PHE A 281 18.88 21.46 8.85
N LEU A 282 19.20 22.32 7.89
CA LEU A 282 20.43 23.12 7.92
C LEU A 282 20.27 24.34 8.84
N PRO A 283 21.15 24.58 9.84
CA PRO A 283 21.02 25.68 10.79
C PRO A 283 20.87 27.08 10.16
N ASN A 284 21.61 27.33 9.07
CA ASN A 284 21.58 28.61 8.34
C ASN A 284 20.72 28.54 7.07
N GLY A 285 19.88 27.50 6.92
CA GLY A 285 19.11 27.21 5.72
C GLY A 285 17.77 27.93 5.60
N ALA A 286 17.42 28.88 6.48
CA ALA A 286 16.06 29.42 6.57
C ALA A 286 15.56 30.07 5.27
N ALA A 287 16.40 30.89 4.63
CA ALA A 287 16.04 31.55 3.37
C ALA A 287 15.89 30.54 2.22
N LEU A 288 16.80 29.55 2.18
CA LEU A 288 16.84 28.48 1.18
C LEU A 288 15.65 27.54 1.32
N SER A 289 15.36 27.09 2.54
CA SER A 289 14.19 26.27 2.89
C SER A 289 12.91 26.97 2.46
N ARG A 290 12.72 28.26 2.82
CA ARG A 290 11.52 29.00 2.44
C ARG A 290 11.31 29.03 0.92
N ARG A 291 12.33 29.43 0.14
CA ARG A 291 12.18 29.54 -1.31
C ARG A 291 11.96 28.18 -1.98
N LEU A 292 12.67 27.14 -1.54
CA LEU A 292 12.57 25.80 -2.12
C LEU A 292 11.25 25.13 -1.74
N SER A 293 10.78 25.26 -0.51
CA SER A 293 9.46 24.75 -0.10
C SER A 293 8.33 25.44 -0.85
N LEU A 294 8.39 26.76 -1.04
CA LEU A 294 7.41 27.49 -1.85
C LEU A 294 7.41 27.02 -3.32
N HIS A 295 8.60 26.75 -3.87
CA HIS A 295 8.73 26.23 -5.22
C HIS A 295 8.22 24.79 -5.33
N ALA A 296 8.56 23.92 -4.39
CA ALA A 296 8.06 22.54 -4.33
C ALA A 296 6.53 22.50 -4.28
N SER A 297 5.89 23.35 -3.47
CA SER A 297 4.42 23.46 -3.45
C SER A 297 3.86 23.91 -4.79
N LYS A 298 4.48 24.87 -5.49
CA LYS A 298 4.04 25.28 -6.84
C LYS A 298 4.20 24.15 -7.85
N LEU A 299 5.30 23.41 -7.78
CA LEU A 299 5.54 22.26 -8.64
C LEU A 299 4.53 21.13 -8.40
N ALA A 300 4.16 20.85 -7.15
CA ALA A 300 3.11 19.88 -6.85
C ALA A 300 1.79 20.23 -7.57
N HIS A 301 1.36 21.49 -7.51
CA HIS A 301 0.16 21.95 -8.24
C HIS A 301 0.33 21.85 -9.76
N ARG A 302 1.51 22.20 -10.29
CA ARG A 302 1.81 22.08 -11.72
C ARG A 302 1.79 20.62 -12.19
N VAL A 303 2.35 19.70 -11.41
CA VAL A 303 2.33 18.25 -11.66
C VAL A 303 0.89 17.76 -11.79
N ILE A 304 0.03 18.14 -10.84
CA ILE A 304 -1.38 17.73 -10.81
C ILE A 304 -2.14 18.30 -12.01
N ASN A 305 -2.00 19.61 -12.27
CA ASN A 305 -2.72 20.28 -13.35
C ASN A 305 -2.23 19.86 -14.74
N GLY A 306 -0.92 19.69 -14.91
CA GLY A 306 -0.26 19.27 -16.14
C GLY A 306 -0.27 17.76 -16.37
N ARG A 307 -0.77 16.97 -15.40
CA ARG A 307 -0.82 15.50 -15.45
C ARG A 307 0.56 14.88 -15.75
N TYR A 308 1.59 15.46 -15.13
CA TYR A 308 2.94 14.91 -15.17
C TYR A 308 3.00 13.63 -14.34
N LYS A 309 3.84 12.68 -14.77
CA LYS A 309 3.98 11.36 -14.13
C LYS A 309 5.35 10.76 -14.42
N SER A 310 6.03 10.33 -13.38
CA SER A 310 7.27 9.56 -13.44
C SER A 310 7.48 8.89 -12.08
N VAL A 311 8.39 7.93 -12.00
CA VAL A 311 8.84 7.35 -10.72
C VAL A 311 9.35 8.45 -9.79
N GLU A 312 10.08 9.42 -10.34
CA GLU A 312 10.62 10.56 -9.59
C GLU A 312 9.51 11.43 -8.98
N ILE A 313 8.43 11.69 -9.71
CA ILE A 313 7.28 12.45 -9.21
C ILE A 313 6.59 11.71 -8.05
N VAL A 314 6.47 10.38 -8.12
CA VAL A 314 5.94 9.57 -7.00
C VAL A 314 6.82 9.80 -5.77
N LEU A 315 8.14 9.65 -5.90
CA LEU A 315 9.08 9.88 -4.80
C LEU A 315 9.02 11.32 -4.28
N ALA A 316 8.80 12.31 -5.14
CA ALA A 316 8.70 13.72 -4.74
C ALA A 316 7.51 13.95 -3.80
N PHE A 317 6.34 13.37 -4.13
CA PHE A 317 5.20 13.38 -3.21
C PHE A 317 5.54 12.71 -1.87
N LEU A 318 6.20 11.55 -1.90
CA LEU A 318 6.59 10.82 -0.69
C LEU A 318 7.60 11.58 0.19
N VAL A 319 8.53 12.33 -0.41
CA VAL A 319 9.56 13.11 0.30
C VAL A 319 8.95 14.28 1.08
N ASN A 320 7.90 14.91 0.56
CA ASN A 320 7.31 16.08 1.21
C ASN A 320 6.45 15.72 2.44
N ILE A 321 5.80 14.55 2.45
CA ILE A 321 4.83 14.15 3.49
C ILE A 321 5.42 14.16 4.92
N PRO A 322 6.60 13.56 5.21
CA PRO A 322 7.12 13.43 6.57
C PRO A 322 7.29 14.74 7.34
N TRP A 323 7.54 15.85 6.65
CA TRP A 323 7.92 17.13 7.26
C TRP A 323 6.99 18.28 6.86
N MET A 324 5.75 17.98 6.45
CA MET A 324 4.75 19.00 6.21
C MET A 324 4.51 19.84 7.48
N PHE A 325 4.30 21.15 7.29
CA PHE A 325 3.97 22.03 8.40
C PHE A 325 2.57 21.71 8.95
N PRO A 326 2.35 21.90 10.26
CA PRO A 326 1.02 21.72 10.86
C PRO A 326 -0.01 22.66 10.22
N GLY A 327 -1.19 22.10 9.90
CA GLY A 327 -2.38 22.87 9.59
C GLY A 327 -3.04 23.46 10.84
N LYS A 328 -4.22 24.08 10.69
CA LYS A 328 -4.99 24.58 11.86
C LYS A 328 -5.59 23.43 12.66
N GLN A 329 -6.03 22.38 11.97
CA GLN A 329 -6.48 21.12 12.54
C GLN A 329 -5.55 19.98 12.13
N SER A 330 -5.64 18.85 12.83
CA SER A 330 -4.79 17.66 12.61
C SER A 330 -4.94 17.04 11.22
N THR A 331 -6.02 17.36 10.49
CA THR A 331 -6.32 16.85 9.15
C THR A 331 -6.20 17.88 8.05
N ASP A 332 -5.80 19.12 8.37
CA ASP A 332 -5.76 20.23 7.41
C ASP A 332 -4.50 20.22 6.51
N ASP A 333 -3.60 19.26 6.69
CA ASP A 333 -2.40 19.12 5.85
C ASP A 333 -2.67 18.41 4.51
N GLU A 334 -1.76 18.60 3.55
CA GLU A 334 -1.88 18.03 2.21
C GLU A 334 -1.43 16.55 2.12
N SER A 335 -1.05 15.91 3.22
CA SER A 335 -0.40 14.60 3.18
C SER A 335 -1.29 13.54 2.54
N CYS A 336 -2.60 13.59 2.79
CA CYS A 336 -3.57 12.68 2.17
C CYS A 336 -3.62 12.88 0.65
N THR A 337 -3.67 14.13 0.20
CA THR A 337 -3.69 14.48 -1.23
C THR A 337 -2.41 14.01 -1.92
N TYR A 338 -1.26 14.24 -1.31
CA TYR A 338 0.05 13.83 -1.84
C TYR A 338 0.14 12.30 -1.90
N MET A 339 -0.35 11.61 -0.87
CA MET A 339 -0.40 10.15 -0.85
C MET A 339 -1.29 9.59 -1.97
N SER A 340 -2.51 10.12 -2.12
CA SER A 340 -3.43 9.67 -3.17
C SER A 340 -2.88 9.93 -4.57
N MET A 341 -2.20 11.07 -4.78
CA MET A 341 -1.55 11.37 -6.04
C MET A 341 -0.37 10.44 -6.33
N ALA A 342 0.48 10.19 -5.32
CA ALA A 342 1.60 9.25 -5.43
C ALA A 342 1.11 7.84 -5.80
N ALA A 343 0.08 7.33 -5.11
CA ALA A 343 -0.50 6.03 -5.37
C ALA A 343 -1.12 5.93 -6.77
N LYS A 344 -1.85 6.97 -7.20
CA LYS A 344 -2.41 7.04 -8.55
C LYS A 344 -1.33 7.01 -9.62
N ILE A 345 -0.32 7.86 -9.52
CA ILE A 345 0.77 7.94 -10.51
C ILE A 345 1.54 6.61 -10.57
N ALA A 346 1.78 5.98 -9.41
CA ALA A 346 2.44 4.68 -9.35
C ALA A 346 1.66 3.61 -10.12
N MET A 347 0.33 3.54 -9.96
CA MET A 347 -0.53 2.59 -10.68
C MET A 347 -0.65 2.93 -12.17
N ASP A 348 -0.77 4.21 -12.53
CA ASP A 348 -0.79 4.67 -13.93
C ASP A 348 0.49 4.26 -14.69
N LEU A 349 1.60 4.15 -13.96
CA LEU A 349 2.89 3.68 -14.48
C LEU A 349 3.09 2.18 -14.32
N SER A 350 2.17 1.43 -13.68
CA SER A 350 2.28 -0.01 -13.40
C SER A 350 3.41 -0.43 -12.43
N LEU A 351 3.74 0.40 -11.43
CA LEU A 351 4.80 0.11 -10.44
C LEU A 351 4.45 -1.10 -9.55
N GLU A 352 3.17 -1.45 -9.46
CA GLU A 352 2.66 -2.54 -8.64
C GLU A 352 2.97 -3.93 -9.17
N LYS A 353 3.38 -4.03 -10.45
CA LYS A 353 3.73 -5.27 -11.14
C LYS A 353 5.17 -5.67 -10.87
N SER A 354 5.38 -6.99 -10.77
CA SER A 354 6.72 -7.55 -10.59
C SER A 354 7.47 -7.56 -11.92
N VAL A 355 8.73 -7.10 -11.93
CA VAL A 355 9.57 -7.13 -13.13
C VAL A 355 10.18 -8.53 -13.25
N VAL A 356 9.89 -9.24 -14.35
CA VAL A 356 10.33 -10.63 -14.54
C VAL A 356 11.33 -10.72 -15.68
N PHE A 357 12.59 -11.05 -15.35
CA PHE A 357 13.62 -11.31 -16.36
C PHE A 357 13.40 -12.69 -17.00
N ASN A 358 12.81 -12.72 -18.19
CA ASN A 358 12.70 -13.94 -18.97
C ASN A 358 14.08 -14.33 -19.53
N HIS A 359 14.80 -15.22 -18.85
CA HIS A 359 15.97 -15.85 -19.43
C HIS A 359 15.55 -16.89 -20.49
N LEU A 360 16.10 -16.76 -21.70
CA LEU A 360 16.11 -17.81 -22.71
C LEU A 360 16.83 -19.04 -22.13
N GLY A 361 16.11 -20.07 -21.68
CA GLY A 361 16.66 -21.42 -21.51
C GLY A 361 16.69 -22.06 -20.11
N GLY A 362 15.67 -21.93 -19.26
CA GLY A 362 15.62 -22.63 -17.96
C GLY A 362 14.27 -23.25 -17.60
N GLN A 363 14.22 -24.59 -17.54
CA GLN A 363 13.26 -25.49 -16.87
C GLN A 363 11.74 -25.30 -17.16
N PRO A 364 11.07 -26.26 -17.83
CA PRO A 364 9.64 -26.17 -18.19
C PRO A 364 8.64 -26.14 -17.01
N GLY A 365 9.05 -26.50 -15.78
CA GLY A 365 8.13 -26.73 -14.66
C GLY A 365 7.84 -25.54 -13.73
N ALA A 366 8.62 -24.45 -13.79
CA ALA A 366 8.36 -23.24 -12.97
C ALA A 366 7.44 -22.22 -13.67
N ARG A 367 7.08 -22.51 -14.93
CA ARG A 367 6.42 -21.57 -15.86
C ARG A 367 4.89 -21.51 -15.69
N GLU A 368 4.30 -22.43 -14.93
CA GLU A 368 2.84 -22.62 -14.86
C GLU A 368 2.13 -21.77 -13.79
N ALA A 369 2.86 -21.04 -12.95
CA ALA A 369 2.28 -20.22 -11.87
C ALA A 369 2.38 -18.69 -12.06
N LEU A 370 3.01 -18.21 -13.14
CA LEU A 370 3.12 -16.77 -13.41
C LEU A 370 1.86 -16.27 -14.11
N HIS A 371 0.89 -15.75 -13.34
CA HIS A 371 -0.24 -15.03 -13.92
C HIS A 371 0.30 -13.77 -14.63
N ARG A 372 0.28 -13.74 -15.98
CA ARG A 372 0.87 -12.66 -16.79
C ARG A 372 0.43 -11.25 -16.37
N ALA A 373 -0.78 -11.11 -15.82
CA ALA A 373 -1.31 -9.82 -15.39
C ALA A 373 -0.52 -9.15 -14.24
N ASP A 374 0.22 -9.92 -13.44
CA ASP A 374 0.99 -9.40 -12.30
C ASP A 374 2.46 -9.16 -12.64
N SER A 375 2.85 -9.38 -13.91
CA SER A 375 4.24 -9.32 -14.37
C SER A 375 4.44 -8.24 -15.43
N LEU A 376 5.62 -7.63 -15.45
CA LEU A 376 6.04 -6.65 -16.43
C LEU A 376 7.39 -7.03 -17.04
N ASP A 377 7.49 -6.98 -18.37
CA ASP A 377 8.75 -7.20 -19.07
C ASP A 377 9.75 -6.06 -18.75
N PRO A 378 11.04 -6.36 -18.48
CA PRO A 378 12.03 -5.35 -18.13
C PRO A 378 12.19 -4.23 -19.17
N ARG A 379 12.11 -4.54 -20.48
CA ARG A 379 12.20 -3.51 -21.53
C ARG A 379 10.94 -2.64 -21.54
N ALA A 380 9.77 -3.25 -21.37
CA ALA A 380 8.52 -2.52 -21.26
C ALA A 380 8.49 -1.58 -20.04
N ALA A 381 9.00 -2.04 -18.89
CA ALA A 381 9.12 -1.21 -17.70
C ALA A 381 10.00 0.02 -17.95
N LEU A 382 11.17 -0.17 -18.57
CA LEU A 382 12.07 0.92 -18.93
C LEU A 382 11.45 1.87 -19.97
N ASP A 383 10.73 1.38 -20.97
CA ASP A 383 10.01 2.23 -21.94
C ASP A 383 8.93 3.09 -21.24
N ILE A 384 8.13 2.49 -20.34
CA ILE A 384 7.14 3.23 -19.54
C ILE A 384 7.82 4.31 -18.72
N ASP A 385 8.98 4.02 -18.12
CA ASP A 385 9.75 4.97 -17.31
C ASP A 385 10.54 5.99 -18.15
N GLY A 386 10.47 5.93 -19.49
CA GLY A 386 11.10 6.89 -20.40
C GLY A 386 12.57 6.60 -20.70
N PHE A 387 12.94 5.31 -20.72
CA PHE A 387 14.28 4.80 -21.05
C PHE A 387 14.22 3.69 -22.12
N PRO A 388 13.65 3.95 -23.32
CA PRO A 388 13.40 2.92 -24.35
C PRO A 388 14.66 2.23 -24.86
N ASP A 389 15.77 2.96 -24.95
CA ASP A 389 17.04 2.46 -25.49
C ASP A 389 17.93 1.82 -24.43
N MET A 390 17.45 1.74 -23.17
CA MET A 390 18.25 1.23 -22.07
C MET A 390 18.23 -0.29 -22.03
N ASP A 391 19.42 -0.90 -22.06
CA ASP A 391 19.56 -2.35 -21.90
C ASP A 391 19.18 -2.77 -20.47
N PRO A 392 18.14 -3.61 -20.27
CA PRO A 392 17.73 -4.05 -18.93
C PRO A 392 18.79 -4.85 -18.18
N TRP A 393 19.74 -5.46 -18.88
CA TRP A 393 20.79 -6.27 -18.27
C TRP A 393 22.05 -5.48 -17.93
N SER A 394 22.15 -4.22 -18.40
CA SER A 394 23.21 -3.31 -17.97
C SER A 394 23.06 -2.96 -16.48
N GLU A 395 24.17 -2.60 -15.82
CA GLU A 395 24.15 -2.16 -14.41
C GLU A 395 23.14 -1.01 -14.20
N LYS A 396 23.13 -0.04 -15.11
CA LYS A 396 22.20 1.10 -15.05
C LYS A 396 20.75 0.69 -15.27
N GLY A 397 20.47 -0.22 -16.20
CA GLY A 397 19.13 -0.77 -16.42
C GLY A 397 18.58 -1.49 -15.18
N GLN A 398 19.41 -2.32 -14.55
CA GLN A 398 19.05 -3.01 -13.31
C GLN A 398 18.85 -2.05 -12.13
N LEU A 399 19.68 -1.01 -12.02
CA LEU A 399 19.51 0.07 -11.04
C LEU A 399 18.14 0.78 -11.20
N LEU A 400 17.74 1.10 -12.43
CA LEU A 400 16.46 1.76 -12.73
C LEU A 400 15.28 0.86 -12.38
N LEU A 401 15.29 -0.40 -12.84
CA LEU A 401 14.24 -1.37 -12.57
C LEU A 401 14.09 -1.66 -11.07
N ARG A 402 15.20 -1.77 -10.34
CA ARG A 402 15.15 -1.97 -8.90
C ARG A 402 14.63 -0.73 -8.16
N ASN A 403 14.95 0.48 -8.63
CA ASN A 403 14.40 1.70 -8.04
C ASN A 403 12.89 1.84 -8.24
N ARG A 404 12.36 1.32 -9.35
CA ARG A 404 10.92 1.22 -9.58
C ARG A 404 10.23 0.35 -8.52
N GLU A 405 10.76 -0.84 -8.25
CA GLU A 405 10.27 -1.73 -7.19
C GLU A 405 10.42 -1.09 -5.80
N ARG A 406 11.59 -0.47 -5.54
CA ARG A 406 11.86 0.27 -4.30
C ARG A 406 10.83 1.37 -4.05
N CYS A 407 10.47 2.12 -5.09
CA CYS A 407 9.46 3.17 -5.02
C CYS A 407 8.10 2.60 -4.60
N TRP A 408 7.69 1.45 -5.15
CA TRP A 408 6.45 0.78 -4.77
C TRP A 408 6.43 0.34 -3.30
N ILE A 409 7.51 -0.30 -2.83
CA ILE A 409 7.64 -0.73 -1.43
C ILE A 409 7.64 0.49 -0.49
N ALA A 410 8.38 1.55 -0.83
CA ALA A 410 8.44 2.78 -0.04
C ALA A 410 7.09 3.51 0.04
N LEU A 411 6.30 3.49 -1.03
CA LEU A 411 4.93 4.00 -1.07
C LEU A 411 4.03 3.18 -0.15
N PHE A 412 4.05 1.84 -0.27
CA PHE A 412 3.25 0.94 0.57
C PHE A 412 3.53 1.17 2.06
N VAL A 413 4.81 1.22 2.44
CA VAL A 413 5.20 1.52 3.81
C VAL A 413 4.60 2.85 4.25
N LEU A 414 4.85 3.95 3.53
CA LEU A 414 4.40 5.26 3.99
C LEU A 414 2.86 5.32 4.10
N GLU A 415 2.14 4.79 3.12
CA GLU A 415 0.67 4.76 3.11
C GLU A 415 0.13 4.03 4.32
N ARG A 416 0.57 2.80 4.58
CA ARG A 416 0.13 2.03 5.73
C ARG A 416 0.39 2.75 7.05
N GLY A 417 1.55 3.39 7.18
CA GLY A 417 1.90 4.14 8.39
C GLY A 417 1.00 5.36 8.63
N MET A 418 0.68 6.09 7.57
CA MET A 418 -0.22 7.25 7.65
C MET A 418 -1.68 6.84 7.88
N SER A 419 -2.12 5.76 7.23
CA SER A 419 -3.47 5.22 7.37
C SER A 419 -3.72 4.69 8.78
N LEU A 420 -2.76 3.96 9.36
CA LEU A 420 -2.81 3.51 10.76
C LEU A 420 -2.90 4.69 11.73
N ALA A 421 -2.06 5.71 11.58
CA ALA A 421 -2.04 6.84 12.52
C ALA A 421 -3.26 7.77 12.42
N ARG A 422 -3.97 7.74 11.30
CA ARG A 422 -5.17 8.57 11.08
C ARG A 422 -6.48 7.79 11.13
N GLY A 423 -6.43 6.49 11.42
CA GLY A 423 -7.61 5.62 11.36
C GLY A 423 -8.27 5.67 9.98
N ARG A 424 -7.51 5.44 8.90
CA ARG A 424 -8.05 5.38 7.53
C ARG A 424 -7.88 4.00 6.91
N PRO A 425 -8.81 3.57 6.05
CA PRO A 425 -8.66 2.32 5.31
C PRO A 425 -7.45 2.41 4.37
N PHE A 426 -6.85 1.25 4.11
CA PHE A 426 -5.69 1.14 3.25
C PHE A 426 -6.07 1.30 1.78
N SER A 427 -5.35 2.14 1.05
CA SER A 427 -5.59 2.36 -0.39
C SER A 427 -4.60 1.63 -1.30
N VAL A 428 -3.39 1.31 -0.81
CA VAL A 428 -2.39 0.60 -1.61
C VAL A 428 -2.59 -0.92 -1.44
N PRO A 429 -2.83 -1.66 -2.53
CA PRO A 429 -3.09 -3.10 -2.45
C PRO A 429 -1.80 -3.87 -2.15
N ILE A 430 -1.96 -5.01 -1.47
CA ILE A 430 -0.88 -5.98 -1.31
C ILE A 430 -0.74 -6.75 -2.64
N THR A 431 0.15 -6.29 -3.51
CA THR A 431 0.46 -6.96 -4.78
C THR A 431 1.45 -8.09 -4.60
N ARG A 432 1.69 -8.86 -5.68
CA ARG A 432 2.67 -9.94 -5.67
C ARG A 432 4.06 -9.47 -5.24
N ALA A 433 4.51 -8.33 -5.75
CA ALA A 433 5.80 -7.75 -5.38
C ALA A 433 5.95 -7.57 -3.86
N LEU A 434 4.86 -7.20 -3.17
CA LEU A 434 4.83 -7.07 -1.71
C LEU A 434 4.70 -8.43 -1.00
N ARG A 435 3.92 -9.37 -1.54
CA ARG A 435 3.80 -10.74 -1.01
C ARG A 435 5.13 -11.50 -0.99
N GLU A 436 6.01 -11.23 -1.96
CA GLU A 436 7.27 -11.94 -2.15
C GLU A 436 8.50 -11.09 -1.74
N CYS A 437 8.31 -9.95 -1.07
CA CYS A 437 9.39 -8.99 -0.84
C CYS A 437 10.42 -9.38 0.25
N ASP A 438 10.20 -10.46 1.01
CA ASP A 438 10.99 -10.83 2.20
C ASP A 438 12.50 -10.85 1.94
N ASN A 439 12.91 -11.38 0.78
CA ASN A 439 14.32 -11.47 0.39
C ASN A 439 14.73 -10.40 -0.62
N TRP A 440 13.85 -9.46 -0.97
CA TRP A 440 14.12 -8.44 -1.99
C TRP A 440 15.36 -7.61 -1.64
N HIS A 441 15.53 -7.25 -0.36
CA HIS A 441 16.68 -6.50 0.15
C HIS A 441 18.03 -7.25 0.05
N LYS A 442 18.02 -8.58 -0.09
CA LYS A 442 19.23 -9.44 -0.14
C LYS A 442 19.85 -9.58 -1.53
N SER A 443 19.29 -8.93 -2.55
CA SER A 443 19.88 -8.96 -3.90
C SER A 443 21.34 -8.55 -3.86
N THR A 444 22.16 -9.01 -4.79
CA THR A 444 23.57 -8.57 -4.91
C THR A 444 23.71 -7.31 -5.76
N ILE A 445 22.62 -6.86 -6.38
CA ILE A 445 22.62 -5.81 -7.40
C ILE A 445 21.83 -4.62 -6.86
N ALA A 446 22.39 -3.41 -7.00
CA ALA A 446 21.67 -2.17 -6.72
C ALA A 446 21.05 -2.08 -5.31
N VAL A 447 21.70 -2.68 -4.30
CA VAL A 447 21.30 -2.62 -2.89
C VAL A 447 21.56 -1.25 -2.32
N ASP A 448 20.59 -0.76 -1.56
CA ASP A 448 20.71 0.42 -0.72
C ASP A 448 20.83 0.03 0.75
N ALA A 449 21.58 0.80 1.55
CA ALA A 449 21.73 0.57 2.98
C ALA A 449 20.39 0.56 3.74
N GLN A 450 19.38 1.26 3.21
CA GLN A 450 18.06 1.37 3.83
C GLN A 450 17.06 0.31 3.33
N ASP A 451 17.42 -0.52 2.34
CA ASP A 451 16.52 -1.54 1.80
C ASP A 451 16.08 -2.54 2.87
N GLY A 452 16.98 -2.97 3.76
CA GLY A 452 16.66 -3.90 4.84
C GLY A 452 15.59 -3.36 5.80
N ALA A 453 15.78 -2.13 6.30
CA ALA A 453 14.82 -1.49 7.20
C ALA A 453 13.48 -1.20 6.51
N MET A 454 13.50 -0.83 5.23
CA MET A 454 12.28 -0.61 4.45
C MET A 454 11.49 -1.90 4.27
N THR A 455 12.16 -2.96 3.82
CA THR A 455 11.52 -4.26 3.59
C THR A 455 11.03 -4.87 4.90
N SER A 456 11.77 -4.74 6.01
CA SER A 456 11.35 -5.29 7.30
C SER A 456 10.02 -4.69 7.78
N ILE A 457 9.83 -3.37 7.61
CA ILE A 457 8.58 -2.69 7.95
C ILE A 457 7.48 -2.98 6.92
N ALA A 458 7.81 -3.17 5.64
CA ALA A 458 6.85 -3.61 4.64
C ALA A 458 6.28 -4.99 4.99
N VAL A 459 7.14 -5.95 5.33
CA VAL A 459 6.76 -7.30 5.77
C VAL A 459 5.92 -7.26 7.04
N LEU A 460 6.37 -6.51 8.06
CA LEU A 460 5.61 -6.33 9.29
C LEU A 460 4.18 -5.89 8.98
N ARG A 461 4.01 -4.83 8.18
CA ARG A 461 2.70 -4.24 7.88
C ARG A 461 1.84 -5.06 6.95
N ARG A 462 2.44 -5.85 6.06
CA ARG A 462 1.74 -6.80 5.19
C ARG A 462 1.08 -7.90 6.01
N ASP A 463 1.79 -8.42 7.01
CA ASP A 463 1.37 -9.61 7.75
C ASP A 463 0.46 -9.27 8.96
N LEU A 464 0.32 -7.98 9.30
CA LEU A 464 -0.57 -7.51 10.37
C LEU A 464 -2.03 -7.92 10.18
N ASP A 465 -2.56 -7.91 8.95
CA ASP A 465 -3.96 -8.25 8.68
C ASP A 465 -4.28 -9.69 9.15
N GLY A 466 -3.31 -10.61 9.00
CA GLY A 466 -3.44 -11.99 9.47
C GLY A 466 -3.46 -12.08 11.00
N LEU A 467 -2.56 -11.35 11.68
CA LEU A 467 -2.54 -11.29 13.14
C LEU A 467 -3.84 -10.70 13.69
N PHE A 468 -4.34 -9.61 13.10
CA PHE A 468 -5.60 -9.01 13.54
C PHE A 468 -6.77 -9.97 13.39
N ALA A 469 -6.85 -10.72 12.28
CA ALA A 469 -7.88 -11.74 12.11
C ALA A 469 -7.81 -12.84 13.18
N THR A 470 -6.60 -13.30 13.52
CA THR A 470 -6.40 -14.28 14.61
C THR A 470 -6.82 -13.73 15.96
N VAL A 471 -6.41 -12.51 16.31
CA VAL A 471 -6.76 -11.86 17.57
C VAL A 471 -8.27 -11.68 17.70
N ARG A 472 -8.95 -11.20 16.63
CA ARG A 472 -10.41 -11.06 16.60
C ARG A 472 -11.11 -12.39 16.85
N ALA A 473 -10.71 -13.44 16.13
CA ALA A 473 -11.30 -14.77 16.25
C ALA A 473 -11.17 -15.32 17.68
N LEU A 474 -10.01 -15.11 18.32
CA LEU A 474 -9.80 -15.51 19.71
C LEU A 474 -10.68 -14.72 20.68
N CYS A 475 -10.79 -13.39 20.51
CA CYS A 475 -11.70 -12.57 21.32
C CYS A 475 -13.17 -12.97 21.13
N ASP A 476 -13.62 -13.25 19.92
CA ASP A 476 -15.02 -13.63 19.68
C ASP A 476 -15.37 -15.03 20.15
N SER A 477 -14.40 -15.96 20.12
CA SER A 477 -14.58 -17.32 20.66
C SER A 477 -14.79 -17.36 22.17
N SER A 478 -14.44 -16.28 22.90
CA SER A 478 -14.61 -16.22 24.36
C SER A 478 -16.06 -16.11 24.80
N ARG A 479 -17.00 -15.84 23.90
CA ARG A 479 -18.43 -15.77 24.21
C ARG A 479 -19.01 -17.12 24.65
N ASP A 480 -18.36 -18.21 24.25
CA ASP A 480 -18.84 -19.58 24.44
C ASP A 480 -18.01 -20.38 25.48
N SER A 481 -16.92 -19.81 26.03
CA SER A 481 -15.99 -20.50 26.93
C SER A 481 -15.83 -19.81 28.29
N ALA A 482 -15.80 -20.60 29.38
CA ALA A 482 -15.60 -20.11 30.76
C ALA A 482 -14.12 -19.79 31.09
N GLU A 483 -13.21 -19.84 30.12
CA GLU A 483 -11.76 -19.87 30.36
C GLU A 483 -11.03 -18.62 29.85
N GLY A 484 -11.42 -17.44 30.35
CA GLY A 484 -10.86 -16.13 29.95
C GLY A 484 -9.32 -16.03 30.08
N THR A 485 -8.71 -16.69 31.06
CA THR A 485 -7.26 -16.75 31.25
C THR A 485 -6.53 -17.50 30.12
N LEU A 486 -7.07 -18.62 29.63
CA LEU A 486 -6.47 -19.35 28.51
C LEU A 486 -6.52 -18.53 27.22
N ILE A 487 -7.63 -17.81 27.02
CA ILE A 487 -7.79 -16.93 25.86
C ILE A 487 -6.78 -15.78 25.94
N ALA A 488 -6.60 -15.17 27.11
CA ALA A 488 -5.59 -14.14 27.32
C ALA A 488 -4.18 -14.61 26.98
N HIS A 489 -3.78 -15.80 27.46
CA HIS A 489 -2.48 -16.39 27.12
C HIS A 489 -2.37 -16.78 25.64
N SER A 490 -3.45 -17.23 25.01
CA SER A 490 -3.46 -17.57 23.58
C SER A 490 -3.26 -16.34 22.70
N ILE A 491 -3.96 -15.23 23.02
CA ILE A 491 -3.78 -13.95 22.33
C ILE A 491 -2.36 -13.41 22.57
N GLN A 492 -1.87 -13.47 23.81
CA GLN A 492 -0.53 -13.02 24.15
C GLN A 492 0.53 -13.80 23.35
N SER A 493 0.44 -15.13 23.36
CA SER A 493 1.34 -16.02 22.63
C SER A 493 1.32 -15.76 21.12
N ALA A 494 0.14 -15.55 20.52
CA ALA A 494 0.03 -15.22 19.11
C ALA A 494 0.72 -13.89 18.75
N ILE A 495 0.58 -12.86 19.60
CA ILE A 495 1.23 -11.57 19.39
C ILE A 495 2.74 -11.68 19.61
N GLU A 496 3.18 -12.31 20.69
CA GLU A 496 4.61 -12.49 20.99
C GLU A 496 5.31 -13.29 19.89
N GLN A 497 4.75 -14.43 19.49
CA GLN A 497 5.29 -15.26 18.41
C GLN A 497 5.43 -14.48 17.10
N PHE A 498 4.46 -13.65 16.74
CA PHE A 498 4.53 -12.82 15.53
C PHE A 498 5.72 -11.86 15.56
N PHE A 499 5.92 -11.14 16.67
CA PHE A 499 7.03 -10.20 16.77
C PHE A 499 8.38 -10.88 16.99
N ASP A 500 8.43 -12.01 17.70
CA ASP A 500 9.65 -12.79 17.90
C ASP A 500 10.13 -13.40 16.58
N GLN A 501 9.20 -13.89 15.76
CA GLN A 501 9.51 -14.36 14.41
C GLN A 501 10.03 -13.21 13.54
N TRP A 502 9.41 -12.04 13.61
CA TRP A 502 9.91 -10.86 12.91
C TRP A 502 11.32 -10.49 13.38
N PHE A 503 11.58 -10.46 14.69
CA PHE A 503 12.88 -10.11 15.24
C PHE A 503 13.96 -11.16 14.90
N ALA A 504 13.62 -12.45 14.89
CA ALA A 504 14.53 -13.51 14.49
C ALA A 504 15.01 -13.40 13.04
N VAL A 505 14.12 -12.95 12.14
CA VAL A 505 14.46 -12.76 10.72
C VAL A 505 15.17 -11.44 10.48
N TRP A 506 14.69 -10.35 11.09
CA TRP A 506 15.08 -8.99 10.73
C TRP A 506 16.09 -8.36 11.67
N GLY A 507 16.16 -8.79 12.93
CA GLY A 507 17.06 -8.25 13.94
C GLY A 507 18.50 -8.19 13.42
N ASN A 508 19.05 -9.32 13.00
CA ASN A 508 20.41 -9.38 12.48
C ASN A 508 20.62 -8.61 11.15
N ALA A 509 19.56 -8.43 10.36
CA ALA A 509 19.66 -7.83 9.03
C ALA A 509 19.67 -6.30 9.05
N ILE A 510 19.13 -5.67 10.11
CA ILE A 510 18.92 -4.21 10.17
C ILE A 510 19.52 -3.55 11.41
N GLN A 511 20.15 -4.32 12.31
CA GLN A 511 20.83 -3.79 13.48
C GLN A 511 22.06 -2.97 13.10
N ASP A 512 22.37 -1.99 13.93
CA ASP A 512 23.61 -1.22 13.86
C ASP A 512 24.82 -2.03 14.37
N SER A 513 26.00 -1.40 14.36
CA SER A 513 27.25 -2.02 14.86
C SER A 513 27.20 -2.42 16.33
N GLU A 514 26.23 -1.92 17.10
CA GLU A 514 26.05 -2.22 18.52
C GLU A 514 24.94 -3.27 18.74
N GLY A 515 24.42 -3.88 17.66
CA GLY A 515 23.36 -4.89 17.74
C GLY A 515 22.00 -4.31 18.10
N ARG A 516 21.79 -3.00 17.93
CA ARG A 516 20.52 -2.32 18.25
C ARG A 516 19.76 -1.97 16.99
N LEU A 517 18.43 -2.02 17.07
CA LEU A 517 17.59 -1.54 15.99
C LEU A 517 17.74 0.00 15.88
N PRO A 518 17.68 0.56 14.66
CA PRO A 518 17.59 2.01 14.51
C PRO A 518 16.38 2.53 15.30
N PRO A 519 16.50 3.60 16.12
CA PRO A 519 15.43 4.05 17.00
C PRO A 519 14.10 4.30 16.28
N TYR A 520 14.16 4.78 15.04
CA TYR A 520 12.96 4.96 14.21
C TYR A 520 12.24 3.64 13.92
N VAL A 521 12.96 2.58 13.57
CA VAL A 521 12.41 1.24 13.31
C VAL A 521 11.87 0.64 14.61
N GLU A 522 12.61 0.76 15.70
CA GLU A 522 12.19 0.25 17.01
C GLU A 522 10.88 0.90 17.47
N ILE A 523 10.76 2.23 17.37
CA ILE A 523 9.50 2.94 17.69
C ILE A 523 8.37 2.46 16.79
N LEU A 524 8.59 2.23 15.48
CA LEU A 524 7.55 1.69 14.59
C LEU A 524 7.05 0.32 15.05
N VAL A 525 7.97 -0.62 15.33
CA VAL A 525 7.64 -1.99 15.75
C VAL A 525 6.92 -2.00 17.10
N THR A 526 7.48 -1.29 18.09
CA THR A 526 6.94 -1.24 19.46
C THR A 526 5.59 -0.51 19.49
N HIS A 527 5.42 0.55 18.70
CA HIS A 527 4.13 1.23 18.57
C HIS A 527 3.08 0.35 17.87
N THR A 528 3.46 -0.41 16.84
CA THR A 528 2.54 -1.38 16.21
C THR A 528 2.05 -2.40 17.23
N ARG A 529 2.95 -2.91 18.09
CA ARG A 529 2.58 -3.81 19.20
C ARG A 529 1.62 -3.16 20.19
N LEU A 530 1.93 -1.93 20.62
CA LEU A 530 1.06 -1.14 21.49
C LEU A 530 -0.33 -0.93 20.89
N SER A 531 -0.41 -0.66 19.58
CA SER A 531 -1.67 -0.46 18.87
C SER A 531 -2.53 -1.74 18.89
N ILE A 532 -1.92 -2.91 18.71
CA ILE A 532 -2.59 -4.21 18.84
C ILE A 532 -3.13 -4.38 20.27
N TYR A 533 -2.32 -4.10 21.29
CA TYR A 533 -2.77 -4.21 22.69
C TYR A 533 -3.94 -3.27 23.00
N GLY A 534 -3.89 -2.02 22.52
CA GLY A 534 -5.02 -1.09 22.61
C GLY A 534 -6.28 -1.64 21.94
N GLY A 535 -6.13 -2.26 20.76
CA GLY A 535 -7.21 -2.94 20.05
C GLY A 535 -7.84 -4.07 20.86
N VAL A 536 -7.02 -4.93 21.48
CA VAL A 536 -7.49 -6.04 22.32
C VAL A 536 -8.24 -5.54 23.55
N ILE A 537 -7.72 -4.52 24.24
CA ILE A 537 -8.35 -3.93 25.43
C ILE A 537 -9.75 -3.38 25.08
N ASN A 538 -9.85 -2.69 23.95
CA ASN A 538 -11.07 -2.05 23.48
C ASN A 538 -12.02 -2.99 22.74
N HIS A 539 -11.64 -4.26 22.53
CA HIS A 539 -12.47 -5.21 21.82
C HIS A 539 -13.79 -5.46 22.59
N PRO A 540 -14.97 -5.34 21.96
CA PRO A 540 -16.25 -5.42 22.67
C PRO A 540 -16.46 -6.73 23.42
N THR A 541 -16.00 -7.83 22.84
CA THR A 541 -16.17 -9.19 23.39
C THR A 541 -15.02 -9.64 24.29
N ALA A 542 -13.96 -8.84 24.48
CA ALA A 542 -12.82 -9.24 25.30
C ALA A 542 -13.20 -9.50 26.78
N PRO A 543 -12.82 -10.67 27.35
CA PRO A 543 -12.95 -10.97 28.78
C PRO A 543 -12.15 -10.03 29.68
N LEU A 544 -12.50 -9.99 30.97
CA LEU A 544 -11.82 -9.14 31.96
C LEU A 544 -10.34 -9.53 32.14
N GLU A 545 -10.06 -10.84 32.14
CA GLU A 545 -8.71 -11.39 32.27
C GLU A 545 -7.83 -10.97 31.10
N VAL A 546 -8.39 -10.95 29.88
CA VAL A 546 -7.74 -10.45 28.67
C VAL A 546 -7.41 -8.96 28.84
N ARG A 547 -8.40 -8.13 29.19
CA ARG A 547 -8.17 -6.69 29.38
C ARG A 547 -7.05 -6.41 30.40
N ARG A 548 -7.09 -7.07 31.57
CA ARG A 548 -6.08 -6.91 32.62
C ARG A 548 -4.67 -7.24 32.15
N LEU A 549 -4.48 -8.38 31.49
CA LEU A 549 -3.18 -8.79 30.97
C LEU A 549 -2.62 -7.76 29.97
N PHE A 550 -3.46 -7.31 29.04
CA PHE A 550 -3.05 -6.36 28.01
C PHE A 550 -2.90 -4.92 28.51
N HIS A 551 -3.50 -4.53 29.64
CA HIS A 551 -3.20 -3.27 30.30
C HIS A 551 -1.73 -3.17 30.72
N THR A 552 -1.20 -4.20 31.38
CA THR A 552 0.21 -4.24 31.80
C THR A 552 1.15 -4.30 30.59
N ALA A 553 0.86 -5.17 29.61
CA ALA A 553 1.66 -5.28 28.39
C ALA A 553 1.63 -4.00 27.53
N GLY A 554 0.46 -3.35 27.46
CA GLY A 554 0.25 -2.06 26.83
C GLY A 554 1.04 -0.95 27.51
N LEU A 555 0.96 -0.85 28.84
CA LEU A 555 1.73 0.13 29.61
C LEU A 555 3.24 -0.07 29.39
N SER A 556 3.73 -1.32 29.47
CA SER A 556 5.15 -1.64 29.20
C SER A 556 5.59 -1.17 27.80
N SER A 557 4.77 -1.44 26.78
CA SER A 557 5.08 -1.03 25.40
C SER A 557 5.05 0.49 25.23
N ALA A 558 4.10 1.16 25.87
CA ALA A 558 3.99 2.62 25.84
C ALA A 558 5.19 3.31 26.51
N LEU A 559 5.64 2.80 27.66
CA LEU A 559 6.87 3.27 28.31
C LEU A 559 8.09 3.02 27.42
N SER A 560 8.17 1.86 26.78
CA SER A 560 9.28 1.54 25.87
C SER A 560 9.35 2.47 24.66
N VAL A 561 8.22 2.80 24.01
CA VAL A 561 8.17 3.78 22.90
C VAL A 561 8.75 5.13 23.33
N MET A 562 8.34 5.66 24.48
CA MET A 562 8.85 6.94 25.00
C MET A 562 10.34 6.86 25.37
N ARG A 563 10.76 5.78 26.00
CA ARG A 563 12.16 5.53 26.36
C ARG A 563 13.06 5.49 25.14
N VAL A 564 12.69 4.75 24.09
CA VAL A 564 13.46 4.67 22.84
C VAL A 564 13.57 6.04 22.19
N ALA A 565 12.50 6.84 22.23
CA ALA A 565 12.55 8.22 21.73
C ALA A 565 13.54 9.10 22.51
N ILE A 566 13.61 8.95 23.84
CA ILE A 566 14.52 9.69 24.71
C ILE A 566 15.97 9.26 24.47
N GLN A 567 16.25 7.95 24.49
CA GLN A 567 17.59 7.41 24.31
C GLN A 567 18.13 7.61 22.89
N GLY A 568 17.24 7.59 21.89
CA GLY A 568 17.56 7.73 20.47
C GLY A 568 17.49 9.15 19.92
N GLU A 569 17.38 10.20 20.76
CA GLU A 569 17.14 11.59 20.33
C GLU A 569 18.09 12.05 19.21
N SER A 570 19.39 11.71 19.31
CA SER A 570 20.41 12.11 18.33
C SER A 570 20.15 11.59 16.92
N GLN A 571 19.52 10.41 16.79
CA GLN A 571 19.20 9.77 15.51
C GLN A 571 17.79 10.13 15.01
N LEU A 572 16.94 10.67 15.89
CA LEU A 572 15.55 11.06 15.61
C LEU A 572 15.40 12.53 15.23
N GLN A 573 16.50 13.26 15.06
CA GLN A 573 16.47 14.68 14.66
C GLN A 573 15.65 14.90 13.39
N SER A 574 15.69 13.99 12.42
CA SER A 574 14.90 14.08 11.18
C SER A 574 13.56 13.33 11.23
N MET A 575 13.09 12.90 12.41
CA MET A 575 11.94 12.00 12.48
C MET A 575 10.70 12.57 11.75
N PRO A 576 9.93 11.72 11.05
CA PRO A 576 8.66 12.10 10.44
C PRO A 576 7.63 12.58 11.46
N ASN A 577 6.71 13.43 11.01
CA ASN A 577 5.55 13.87 11.77
C ASN A 577 4.75 12.69 12.36
N ASN A 578 4.62 11.59 11.61
CA ASN A 578 3.91 10.39 12.07
C ASN A 578 4.51 9.82 13.37
N THR A 579 5.84 9.89 13.53
CA THR A 579 6.52 9.40 14.74
C THR A 579 6.13 10.21 15.97
N ALA A 580 5.93 11.53 15.82
CA ALA A 580 5.45 12.37 16.93
C ALA A 580 4.04 11.97 17.39
N ILE A 581 3.17 11.58 16.44
CA ILE A 581 1.83 11.06 16.74
C ILE A 581 1.94 9.76 17.54
N MET A 582 2.78 8.83 17.09
CA MET A 582 3.00 7.54 17.76
C MET A 582 3.53 7.70 19.20
N ILE A 583 4.52 8.57 19.41
CA ILE A 583 5.06 8.84 20.75
C ILE A 583 3.99 9.48 21.65
N SER A 584 3.19 10.38 21.10
CA SER A 584 2.11 11.04 21.85
C SER A 584 0.97 10.09 22.19
N PHE A 585 0.65 9.17 21.28
CA PHE A 585 -0.30 8.09 21.53
C PHE A 585 0.17 7.22 22.70
N ALA A 586 1.45 6.80 22.68
CA ALA A 586 2.04 6.05 23.79
C ALA A 586 1.99 6.83 25.12
N ALA A 587 2.33 8.12 25.11
CA ALA A 587 2.25 8.97 26.29
C ALA A 587 0.82 9.07 26.85
N CYS A 588 -0.17 9.32 26.01
CA CYS A 588 -1.58 9.39 26.43
C CYS A 588 -2.08 8.03 26.95
N PHE A 589 -1.70 6.93 26.28
CA PHE A 589 -2.05 5.58 26.70
C PHE A 589 -1.46 5.26 28.08
N ALA A 590 -0.16 5.53 28.29
CA ALA A 590 0.50 5.32 29.57
C ALA A 590 -0.11 6.20 30.68
N LEU A 591 -0.41 7.47 30.38
CA LEU A 591 -1.04 8.39 31.32
C LEU A 591 -2.42 7.86 31.77
N ALA A 592 -3.25 7.43 30.82
CA ALA A 592 -4.58 6.92 31.10
C ALA A 592 -4.52 5.66 31.99
N LEU A 593 -3.65 4.70 31.69
CA LEU A 593 -3.53 3.50 32.51
C LEU A 593 -2.94 3.78 33.89
N SER A 594 -1.89 4.61 33.96
CA SER A 594 -1.25 4.93 35.24
C SER A 594 -2.15 5.69 36.22
N ALA A 595 -3.18 6.40 35.72
CA ALA A 595 -4.18 7.06 36.57
C ALA A 595 -5.04 6.08 37.39
N HIS A 596 -5.13 4.81 36.96
CA HIS A 596 -5.90 3.74 37.59
C HIS A 596 -5.01 2.75 38.37
N ALA A 597 -3.75 3.10 38.61
CA ALA A 597 -2.87 2.30 39.44
C ALA A 597 -3.37 2.31 40.90
N THR A 598 -3.51 1.13 41.50
CA THR A 598 -4.00 1.00 42.87
C THR A 598 -2.97 1.49 43.90
N GLY A 599 -3.43 2.15 44.97
CA GLY A 599 -2.59 2.56 46.11
C GLY A 599 -1.73 3.83 45.93
N ASN A 600 -0.93 4.15 46.95
CA ASN A 600 0.08 5.23 46.92
C ASN A 600 1.33 4.81 46.10
N SER A 601 1.13 4.33 44.88
CA SER A 601 2.23 3.84 44.04
C SER A 601 3.03 4.99 43.43
N VAL A 602 4.35 4.84 43.43
CA VAL A 602 5.32 5.75 42.76
C VAL A 602 5.20 5.67 41.23
N LEU A 603 4.41 4.74 40.71
CA LEU A 603 4.21 4.47 39.29
C LEU A 603 3.66 5.70 38.54
N ALA A 604 2.51 6.23 38.95
CA ALA A 604 1.86 7.34 38.22
C ALA A 604 2.74 8.62 38.17
N PRO A 605 3.40 9.04 39.27
CA PRO A 605 4.43 10.09 39.21
C PRO A 605 5.58 9.78 38.24
N SER A 606 6.08 8.55 38.24
CA SER A 606 7.20 8.13 37.37
C SER A 606 6.82 8.11 35.89
N VAL A 607 5.60 7.68 35.56
CA VAL A 607 5.05 7.73 34.19
C VAL A 607 4.92 9.19 33.72
N ARG A 608 4.40 10.08 34.57
CA ARG A 608 4.31 11.52 34.25
C ARG A 608 5.68 12.14 33.96
N ASN A 609 6.71 11.77 34.72
CA ASN A 609 8.06 12.23 34.48
C ASN A 609 8.62 11.76 33.12
N LEU A 610 8.43 10.48 32.78
CA LEU A 610 8.82 9.96 31.47
C LEU A 610 8.11 10.69 30.32
N ILE A 611 6.82 10.99 30.49
CA ILE A 611 6.06 11.77 29.50
C ILE A 611 6.65 13.18 29.34
N GLU A 612 7.04 13.84 30.43
CA GLU A 612 7.65 15.17 30.38
C GLU A 612 9.04 15.15 29.70
N GLU A 613 9.84 14.11 29.95
CA GLU A 613 11.12 13.88 29.26
C GLU A 613 10.90 13.69 27.74
N ALA A 614 9.99 12.79 27.35
CA ALA A 614 9.66 12.53 25.95
C ALA A 614 9.08 13.77 25.26
N ALA A 615 8.20 14.51 25.95
CA ALA A 615 7.65 15.75 25.44
C ALA A 615 8.72 16.82 25.21
N THR A 616 9.71 16.90 26.10
CA THR A 616 10.87 17.79 25.95
C THR A 616 11.69 17.42 24.71
N VAL A 617 11.92 16.12 24.48
CA VAL A 617 12.59 15.60 23.27
C VAL A 617 11.80 15.98 22.00
N LEU A 618 10.48 15.80 21.98
CA LEU A 618 9.64 16.18 20.85
C LEU A 618 9.75 17.67 20.49
N VAL A 619 9.80 18.55 21.51
CA VAL A 619 9.99 19.99 21.34
C VAL A 619 11.40 20.32 20.82
N ARG A 620 12.45 19.69 21.36
CA ARG A 620 13.84 19.90 20.93
C ARG A 620 14.04 19.49 19.48
N ILE A 621 13.64 18.26 19.13
CA ILE A 621 13.72 17.74 17.77
C ILE A 621 12.96 18.67 16.82
N GLY A 622 11.70 19.01 17.12
CA GLY A 622 10.88 19.88 16.27
C GLY A 622 11.44 21.29 16.05
N ARG A 623 12.43 21.71 16.85
CA ARG A 623 13.14 23.00 16.79
C ARG A 623 14.64 22.86 16.49
N VAL A 624 15.07 21.73 15.93
CA VAL A 624 16.48 21.51 15.54
C VAL A 624 17.04 22.66 14.69
N THR A 625 16.18 23.27 13.87
CA THR A 625 16.41 24.60 13.27
C THR A 625 15.27 25.54 13.61
N LYS A 626 15.52 26.86 13.52
CA LYS A 626 14.51 27.89 13.80
C LYS A 626 13.33 27.85 12.83
N HIS A 627 13.55 27.41 11.60
CA HIS A 627 12.55 27.39 10.52
C HIS A 627 11.92 26.01 10.29
N ARG A 628 12.38 24.94 10.95
CA ARG A 628 11.74 23.61 10.84
C ARG A 628 10.27 23.66 11.24
N ASN A 629 9.96 24.34 12.36
CA ASN A 629 8.61 24.43 12.94
C ASN A 629 7.85 23.08 12.89
N GLY A 630 8.50 22.01 13.37
CA GLY A 630 7.99 20.66 13.20
C GLY A 630 6.72 20.39 14.00
N LEU A 631 5.84 19.52 13.48
CA LEU A 631 4.61 19.12 14.14
C LEU A 631 4.85 18.58 15.56
N SER A 632 6.00 17.95 15.81
CA SER A 632 6.39 17.43 17.12
C SER A 632 6.43 18.50 18.22
N VAL A 633 6.64 19.78 17.89
CA VAL A 633 6.58 20.87 18.87
C VAL A 633 5.19 20.98 19.48
N LEU A 634 4.14 20.93 18.64
CA LEU A 634 2.75 21.03 19.09
C LEU A 634 2.38 19.84 19.98
N TYR A 635 2.76 18.63 19.56
CA TYR A 635 2.53 17.42 20.34
C TYR A 635 3.27 17.44 21.68
N GLY A 636 4.56 17.81 21.69
CA GLY A 636 5.32 17.92 22.94
C GLY A 636 4.73 18.97 23.89
N GLN A 637 4.36 20.16 23.39
CA GLN A 637 3.70 21.18 24.21
C GLN A 637 2.35 20.73 24.75
N TYR A 638 1.57 20.00 23.95
CA TYR A 638 0.30 19.45 24.37
C TYR A 638 0.46 18.42 25.49
N LEU A 639 1.41 17.48 25.36
CA LEU A 639 1.72 16.51 26.42
C LEU A 639 2.11 17.20 27.73
N GLN A 640 2.98 18.22 27.68
CA GLN A 640 3.36 19.01 28.86
C GLN A 640 2.15 19.69 29.52
N GLN A 641 1.19 20.17 28.72
CA GLN A 641 -0.04 20.78 29.25
C GLN A 641 -0.94 19.74 29.92
N ILE A 642 -1.08 18.54 29.34
CA ILE A 642 -1.90 17.47 29.91
C ILE A 642 -1.29 17.02 31.25
N VAL A 643 0.02 16.76 31.31
CA VAL A 643 0.70 16.35 32.55
C VAL A 643 0.53 17.41 33.66
N LYS A 644 0.63 18.70 33.33
CA LYS A 644 0.39 19.79 34.29
C LYS A 644 -1.05 19.84 34.80
N ARG A 645 -2.04 19.51 33.96
CA ARG A 645 -3.46 19.48 34.37
C ARG A 645 -3.74 18.30 35.29
N THR A 646 -3.19 17.12 35.02
CA THR A 646 -3.41 15.93 35.86
C THR A 646 -2.81 16.09 37.26
N VAL A 647 -1.67 16.77 37.39
CA VAL A 647 -1.09 17.12 38.71
C VAL A 647 -2.01 18.06 39.49
N LYS A 648 -2.57 19.10 38.85
CA LYS A 648 -3.47 20.06 39.50
C LYS A 648 -4.80 19.43 39.95
N SER A 649 -5.34 18.49 39.17
CA SER A 649 -6.56 17.76 39.56
C SER A 649 -6.31 16.76 40.69
N ALA A 650 -5.06 16.32 40.91
CA ALA A 650 -4.68 15.42 41.99
C ALA A 650 -4.40 16.14 43.32
N GLU A 651 -4.27 17.48 43.34
CA GLU A 651 -4.22 18.24 44.59
C GLU A 651 -5.64 18.32 45.18
N PRO A 652 -5.86 17.92 46.46
CA PRO A 652 -7.18 18.01 47.06
C PRO A 652 -7.61 19.47 47.09
N ALA A 653 -8.81 19.74 46.56
CA ALA A 653 -9.43 21.04 46.62
C ALA A 653 -9.38 21.57 48.06
N ARG A 654 -8.47 22.51 48.34
CA ARG A 654 -8.53 23.30 49.56
C ARG A 654 -9.86 24.04 49.50
N SER A 655 -10.79 23.59 50.34
CA SER A 655 -12.07 24.24 50.54
C SER A 655 -11.83 25.73 50.82
N ASN A 656 -12.22 26.58 49.87
CA ASN A 656 -12.46 27.98 50.16
C ASN A 656 -13.68 28.03 51.09
N GLY A 657 -13.41 27.94 52.40
CA GLY A 657 -14.39 28.20 53.43
C GLY A 657 -14.84 29.65 53.34
N TYR A 658 -16.03 29.86 52.79
CA TYR A 658 -16.80 31.08 53.04
C TYR A 658 -17.08 31.15 54.54
N GLY A 659 -16.50 32.17 55.19
CA GLY A 659 -16.76 32.46 56.59
C GLY A 659 -18.19 32.96 56.78
N ILE A 660 -18.94 32.28 57.66
CA ILE A 660 -20.03 32.88 58.43
C ILE A 660 -19.84 32.38 59.86
N GLY A 661 -19.66 33.32 60.79
CA GLY A 661 -19.12 33.08 62.12
C GLY A 661 -20.11 32.57 63.17
N ALA A 662 -19.55 32.02 64.26
CA ALA A 662 -20.13 32.06 65.60
C ALA A 662 -19.05 31.74 66.66
N THR A 663 -18.73 32.79 67.45
CA THR A 663 -18.37 32.83 68.88
C THR A 663 -17.42 31.79 69.50
N ALA A 664 -16.33 32.34 70.05
CA ALA A 664 -15.32 31.72 70.90
C ALA A 664 -15.83 31.31 72.29
N VAL A 665 -15.26 30.23 72.83
CA VAL A 665 -14.98 30.04 74.26
C VAL A 665 -13.60 29.38 74.39
N GLU A 666 -12.84 29.87 75.36
CA GLU A 666 -11.38 29.85 75.50
C GLU A 666 -10.99 29.00 76.74
N LEU A 667 -9.96 28.13 76.67
CA LEU A 667 -8.68 28.09 77.46
C LEU A 667 -8.35 26.62 77.86
N PRO A 668 -7.13 26.24 78.30
CA PRO A 668 -5.79 26.71 77.91
C PRO A 668 -4.74 25.58 77.71
N ARG A 669 -3.64 25.93 77.04
CA ARG A 669 -2.35 25.20 77.04
C ARG A 669 -1.67 25.26 78.42
N PRO A 670 -0.75 24.32 78.71
CA PRO A 670 0.63 24.76 78.88
C PRO A 670 1.68 23.89 78.17
N GLN A 671 2.85 24.49 78.09
CA GLN A 671 4.04 24.20 77.30
C GLN A 671 5.08 23.32 78.07
N PRO A 672 6.27 23.03 77.51
CA PRO A 672 6.99 21.75 77.61
C PRO A 672 8.23 21.78 78.54
N SER A 673 9.15 20.82 78.34
CA SER A 673 10.58 20.68 78.78
C SER A 673 10.80 19.83 80.06
N PHE A 674 11.80 18.95 80.21
CA PHE A 674 13.23 18.99 79.86
C PHE A 674 13.93 17.60 79.75
N LEU A 675 14.97 17.58 78.90
CA LEU A 675 16.28 16.87 78.86
C LEU A 675 16.71 15.87 79.97
N THR A 676 17.39 14.77 79.57
CA THR A 676 18.83 14.40 79.83
C THR A 676 19.09 12.89 79.56
N THR A 677 19.93 12.49 78.59
CA THR A 677 21.39 12.13 78.61
C THR A 677 21.82 10.87 79.41
N ARG A 678 22.43 9.90 78.68
CA ARG A 678 23.73 9.22 78.93
C ARG A 678 23.76 7.69 79.16
N ASN A 679 24.43 7.02 78.22
CA ASN A 679 25.22 5.76 78.19
C ASN A 679 25.18 4.73 79.34
N ALA A 680 25.09 3.44 78.97
CA ALA A 680 25.91 2.36 79.53
C ALA A 680 25.99 1.14 78.57
N MET A 681 27.20 0.60 78.41
CA MET A 681 27.52 -0.72 77.84
C MET A 681 27.24 -1.82 78.87
N ALA A 682 26.68 -2.97 78.47
CA ALA A 682 27.08 -4.31 78.96
C ALA A 682 26.31 -5.46 78.26
N GLU A 683 27.11 -6.36 77.67
CA GLU A 683 27.00 -7.82 77.67
C GLU A 683 26.01 -8.59 76.78
N ARG A 684 26.63 -9.56 76.09
CA ARG A 684 26.12 -10.61 75.23
C ARG A 684 25.19 -11.54 76.00
N HIS A 685 24.13 -12.04 75.35
CA HIS A 685 23.75 -13.46 75.38
C HIS A 685 23.17 -13.85 74.02
N GLN A 686 23.62 -14.99 73.52
CA GLN A 686 23.20 -15.63 72.28
C GLN A 686 21.73 -16.03 72.35
N GLN A 687 20.94 -15.73 71.32
CA GLN A 687 20.00 -16.73 70.82
C GLN A 687 19.73 -16.54 69.32
N GLN A 688 20.27 -17.49 68.59
CA GLN A 688 20.05 -17.80 67.19
C GLN A 688 18.58 -18.17 66.99
N ASN A 689 17.86 -17.40 66.19
CA ASN A 689 16.65 -17.86 65.50
C ASN A 689 16.58 -17.15 64.16
N GLY A 690 16.80 -17.93 63.10
CA GLY A 690 16.74 -17.46 61.72
C GLY A 690 15.32 -17.07 61.33
N ILE A 691 15.20 -15.89 60.76
CA ILE A 691 14.13 -15.53 59.83
C ILE A 691 14.84 -14.95 58.63
N GLN A 692 14.61 -15.59 57.48
CA GLN A 692 15.10 -15.20 56.16
C GLN A 692 14.91 -13.69 55.94
N GLU A 693 16.01 -12.99 55.70
CA GLU A 693 16.01 -11.70 55.05
C GLU A 693 15.41 -11.89 53.65
N ALA A 694 14.14 -11.55 53.48
CA ALA A 694 13.63 -11.18 52.18
C ALA A 694 14.31 -9.85 51.84
N GLU A 695 15.25 -9.87 50.88
CA GLU A 695 15.74 -8.66 50.22
C GLU A 695 14.54 -7.88 49.66
N GLN A 696 14.01 -6.96 50.46
CA GLN A 696 13.10 -5.94 49.97
C GLN A 696 13.96 -4.98 49.16
N THR A 697 13.95 -5.14 47.84
CA THR A 697 14.54 -4.20 46.90
C THR A 697 13.92 -2.83 47.16
N LEU A 698 14.63 -1.98 47.91
CA LEU A 698 14.24 -0.60 48.16
C LEU A 698 14.30 0.16 46.84
N TRP A 699 13.15 0.27 46.18
CA TRP A 699 13.02 1.05 44.95
C TRP A 699 13.27 2.55 45.23
N PRO A 700 13.86 3.30 44.28
CA PRO A 700 14.08 4.73 44.44
C PRO A 700 12.76 5.50 44.59
N GLU A 701 12.84 6.74 45.08
CA GLU A 701 11.70 7.66 45.27
C GLU A 701 10.88 7.90 43.96
N MET A 702 11.50 7.67 42.80
CA MET A 702 10.87 7.58 41.47
C MET A 702 11.55 6.52 40.58
N PHE A 703 10.79 5.85 39.72
CA PHE A 703 11.34 4.90 38.74
C PHE A 703 11.97 5.65 37.54
N PRO A 704 13.27 5.48 37.25
CA PRO A 704 13.93 6.15 36.14
C PRO A 704 13.70 5.39 34.82
N PHE A 705 12.44 5.34 34.36
CA PHE A 705 12.03 4.58 33.18
C PHE A 705 12.83 4.90 31.91
N SER A 706 13.35 6.12 31.78
CA SER A 706 14.18 6.53 30.64
C SER A 706 15.54 5.82 30.59
N SER A 707 16.05 5.32 31.73
CA SER A 707 17.32 4.56 31.82
C SER A 707 17.15 3.05 31.96
N MET A 708 15.92 2.57 32.21
CA MET A 708 15.65 1.16 32.47
C MET A 708 15.66 0.31 31.19
N SER A 709 16.01 -0.97 31.32
CA SER A 709 15.79 -1.98 30.28
C SER A 709 14.32 -2.42 30.22
N ASP A 710 13.88 -3.03 29.11
CA ASP A 710 12.50 -3.53 29.00
C ASP A 710 12.19 -4.58 30.08
N ALA A 711 13.16 -5.44 30.41
CA ALA A 711 13.03 -6.41 31.49
C ALA A 711 12.85 -5.74 32.87
N GLN A 712 13.59 -4.64 33.13
CA GLN A 712 13.42 -3.86 34.36
C GLN A 712 12.05 -3.18 34.42
N ILE A 713 11.56 -2.62 33.30
CA ILE A 713 10.21 -2.04 33.22
C ILE A 713 9.16 -3.11 33.52
N GLN A 714 9.24 -4.28 32.90
CA GLN A 714 8.32 -5.38 33.17
C GLN A 714 8.36 -5.84 34.63
N GLN A 715 9.53 -5.94 35.24
CA GLN A 715 9.68 -6.26 36.66
C GLN A 715 8.98 -5.24 37.57
N VAL A 716 9.13 -3.94 37.28
CA VAL A 716 8.44 -2.87 38.02
C VAL A 716 6.92 -2.98 37.89
N LEU A 717 6.43 -3.21 36.66
CA LEU A 717 4.99 -3.28 36.39
C LEU A 717 4.31 -4.53 36.97
N ASN A 718 5.05 -5.63 37.13
CA ASN A 718 4.56 -6.86 37.74
C ASN A 718 4.71 -6.89 39.27
N HIS A 719 5.25 -5.83 39.89
CA HIS A 719 5.44 -5.79 41.33
C HIS A 719 4.11 -5.58 42.06
N PRO A 720 3.83 -6.32 43.15
CA PRO A 720 2.62 -6.11 43.95
C PRO A 720 2.54 -4.67 44.45
N GLY A 721 1.39 -4.02 44.24
CA GLY A 721 1.17 -2.59 44.55
C GLY A 721 1.27 -1.64 43.34
N ASN A 722 1.64 -2.14 42.16
CA ASN A 722 1.54 -1.43 40.88
C ASN A 722 0.40 -1.98 40.00
N ASP A 723 -0.50 -2.77 40.57
CA ASP A 723 -1.62 -3.40 39.87
C ASP A 723 -2.61 -2.35 39.34
N LEU A 724 -3.06 -2.54 38.11
CA LEU A 724 -4.02 -1.69 37.42
C LEU A 724 -5.44 -2.21 37.66
N GLU A 725 -6.39 -1.33 38.04
CA GLU A 725 -7.80 -1.72 38.17
C GLU A 725 -8.35 -2.19 36.81
N ALA A 726 -8.99 -3.36 36.80
CA ALA A 726 -9.49 -4.00 35.58
C ALA A 726 -10.85 -3.44 35.10
N SER A 727 -11.51 -2.59 35.90
CA SER A 727 -12.86 -2.09 35.61
C SER A 727 -12.81 -0.60 35.25
N PHE A 728 -13.23 -0.28 34.02
CA PHE A 728 -13.64 1.08 33.61
C PHE A 728 -14.96 1.53 34.30
N GLY A 729 -15.36 0.91 35.42
CA GLY A 729 -16.67 1.06 36.07
C GLY A 729 -16.88 2.36 36.86
N GLY A 730 -16.10 3.41 36.58
CA GLY A 730 -16.15 4.70 37.28
C GLY A 730 -16.29 5.92 36.38
N PHE A 731 -16.39 5.76 35.06
CA PHE A 731 -16.52 6.90 34.17
C PHE A 731 -17.95 7.45 34.16
N SER A 732 -18.07 8.75 34.43
CA SER A 732 -19.25 9.50 34.02
C SER A 732 -19.36 9.45 32.49
N GLY A 733 -20.57 9.51 31.93
CA GLY A 733 -20.76 9.51 30.47
C GLY A 733 -19.98 10.60 29.73
N GLU A 734 -19.50 11.64 30.42
CA GLU A 734 -18.65 12.70 29.87
C GLU A 734 -17.19 12.26 29.68
N ASP A 735 -16.64 11.38 30.52
CA ASP A 735 -15.25 10.94 30.39
C ASP A 735 -15.07 9.85 29.32
N MET A 736 -16.11 9.08 29.02
CA MET A 736 -16.10 8.18 27.85
C MET A 736 -15.94 8.96 26.53
N THR A 737 -16.45 10.20 26.47
CA THR A 737 -16.25 11.07 25.30
C THR A 737 -14.80 11.55 25.14
N ASN A 738 -13.99 11.55 26.21
CA ASN A 738 -12.55 11.79 26.13
C ASN A 738 -11.78 10.63 25.46
N PHE A 739 -12.42 9.49 25.20
CA PHE A 739 -11.86 8.34 24.50
C PHE A 739 -12.57 8.04 23.16
N ASP A 740 -13.58 8.83 22.76
CA ASP A 740 -14.25 8.67 21.46
C ASP A 740 -13.33 8.94 20.26
N TRP A 741 -12.20 9.65 20.44
CA TRP A 741 -11.18 9.82 19.39
C TRP A 741 -10.29 8.58 19.21
N LEU A 742 -10.32 7.65 20.18
CA LEU A 742 -9.72 6.32 20.12
C LEU A 742 -10.65 5.30 19.46
N TYR A 743 -11.73 5.76 18.82
CA TYR A 743 -12.52 4.95 17.90
C TYR A 743 -11.63 4.53 16.74
N TRP A 744 -11.05 3.34 16.90
CA TRP A 744 -10.42 2.62 15.80
C TRP A 744 -11.53 2.30 14.82
N PRO A 745 -11.49 2.80 13.57
CA PRO A 745 -12.40 2.29 12.56
C PRO A 745 -12.17 0.77 12.43
N ASP A 746 -13.12 0.03 11.88
CA ASP A 746 -12.97 -1.39 11.50
C ASP A 746 -11.90 -1.59 10.40
N ILE A 747 -10.70 -1.04 10.57
CA ILE A 747 -9.51 -1.36 9.81
C ILE A 747 -8.99 -2.64 10.45
N GLY A 748 -9.68 -3.73 10.14
CA GLY A 748 -9.19 -5.07 10.36
C GLY A 748 -9.17 -5.59 11.80
N LEU A 749 -9.64 -4.86 12.83
CA LEU A 749 -9.68 -5.37 14.22
C LEU A 749 -10.89 -6.20 14.61
#